data_AF-A0A7W1SSZ0-F1
#
_entry.id   AF-A0A7W1SSZ0-F1
#
_cell.length_a   1.000
_cell.length_b   1.000
_cell.length_c   1.000
_cell.angle_alpha   90.00
_cell.angle_beta   90.00
_cell.angle_gamma   90.00
#
_symmetry.space_group_name_H-M   'P 1'
#
loop_
_entity.id
_entity.type
_entity.pdbx_description
1 polymer ?
#
loop_
_entity_poly.entity_id
_entity_poly.type
_entity_poly.pdbx_seq_one_letter_code
_entity_poly.pdbx_strand_id
1 'polypeptide(L)'
;LYSVRGPNFTAGTGAVSTTFSIYPTTLAAGSSLYVSASFGGDATIASIPAPPGGPKVEGYTPAQTGVATPCKSVVFVWYFGAAPPPARYTPVPANCGGTVVAQPAVVKEFPITAAQCDRAFTLNMWNTCTLDVDAAVATLAAADKPYDYLGLSELKVAALGTADAYVDDYATRKALPAGSTVDSRAGAEFALRNGLIGQYDDPAGNFRLFPALEEGTSQHAQRFNFGITSGAQFTTFCNGSCNYVNGVSGIGPSQASGYPAQLNHPGVDGGVTDAAATGACSNGLTPACGGDVMEVRQHNMFDDWDAILKTGVPLVGTWGTDVHSGIWGSISQATFLYAPSNGFDDLMQALFEGRAYDARLGTSAGHLSLLFNVGASATEPYPARYPLYVPSGQTVSLHAAIARIPAGDVVRWVQNGVIGPGEAPTSGTSYDATRSLTLSGSTSYARVEVFDPTPTEPLADRDGTTEAIMLAPAAGGVPAGMSYHVERVTPASGQHAFTKGITRGITASSWSAGSQSLSLTLTDQPGSLAEVRVASATAPQSVAENGSSVAAAGSLTDFQAATAGSWFYDGATVYVKAPAATGSDSIEVSFSSGGGGTTLTPTADAKVDASLPATNFAASALRVDGSPDVRSYLKFDASSLVGTVQSATLRVWATSAQSAGFSAFAVGDSSWTESGLTYANQPSGSISAVPLGASGAVVAGTWKTIDVTALVTGPGVYSVVLETTSPTALALASREDAAHAPQLVVTAG
;
A
#
# COMPACT_ATOMS: atom_id res chain seq x y z
N LEU A 1 18.54 -1.05 43.41
CA LEU A 1 17.24 -0.79 42.73
C LEU A 1 17.43 0.40 41.80
N TYR A 2 16.82 0.40 40.61
CA TYR A 2 16.86 1.56 39.71
C TYR A 2 15.56 1.73 38.91
N SER A 3 15.28 2.96 38.45
CA SER A 3 14.20 3.28 37.51
C SER A 3 14.77 3.87 36.23
N VAL A 4 14.10 3.61 35.11
CA VAL A 4 14.60 3.97 33.78
C VAL A 4 14.49 5.47 33.53
N ARG A 5 13.43 6.14 34.01
CA ARG A 5 13.18 7.56 33.74
C ARG A 5 12.53 8.30 34.91
N GLY A 6 13.02 9.51 35.18
CA GLY A 6 12.46 10.49 36.11
C GLY A 6 11.78 11.67 35.40
N PRO A 7 11.34 12.72 36.12
CA PRO A 7 10.65 13.86 35.53
C PRO A 7 11.56 14.69 34.63
N ASN A 8 10.97 15.41 33.67
CA ASN A 8 11.67 16.33 32.76
C ASN A 8 11.93 17.70 33.43
N PHE A 9 13.13 18.25 33.23
CA PHE A 9 13.60 19.52 33.82
C PHE A 9 13.36 20.68 32.87
N THR A 10 12.88 21.81 33.38
CA THR A 10 12.81 23.04 32.59
C THR A 10 12.85 24.21 33.57
N ALA A 11 13.49 25.30 33.15
CA ALA A 11 13.50 26.54 33.91
C ALA A 11 12.06 26.96 34.31
N GLY A 12 11.81 27.08 35.61
CA GLY A 12 10.54 27.62 36.15
C GLY A 12 9.41 26.62 36.42
N THR A 13 9.64 25.31 36.29
CA THR A 13 8.57 24.29 36.47
C THR A 13 8.38 23.73 37.88
N GLY A 14 8.96 24.38 38.89
CA GLY A 14 8.87 24.00 40.30
C GLY A 14 9.93 23.00 40.75
N ALA A 15 10.08 22.83 42.06
CA ALA A 15 11.14 22.01 42.66
C ALA A 15 11.00 20.51 42.31
N VAL A 16 12.07 19.87 41.87
CA VAL A 16 12.23 18.42 41.71
C VAL A 16 12.96 17.89 42.93
N SER A 17 12.34 16.92 43.61
CA SER A 17 12.93 16.24 44.74
C SER A 17 12.85 14.73 44.61
N THR A 18 13.82 14.03 45.19
CA THR A 18 13.81 12.58 45.32
C THR A 18 13.69 12.21 46.78
N THR A 19 12.59 11.58 47.15
CA THR A 19 12.39 11.01 48.49
C THR A 19 12.68 9.53 48.47
N PHE A 20 13.41 9.01 49.45
CA PHE A 20 13.71 7.59 49.57
C PHE A 20 13.82 7.17 51.05
N SER A 21 13.58 5.89 51.32
CA SER A 21 13.68 5.31 52.66
C SER A 21 14.68 4.15 52.69
N ILE A 22 15.63 4.19 53.65
CA ILE A 22 16.63 3.13 53.85
C ILE A 22 16.68 2.65 55.31
N TYR A 23 16.92 1.35 55.48
CA TYR A 23 17.22 0.72 56.76
C TYR A 23 18.65 0.16 56.72
N PRO A 24 19.67 0.96 57.09
CA PRO A 24 21.06 0.55 57.04
C PRO A 24 21.38 -0.41 58.20
N THR A 25 21.90 -1.59 57.92
CA THR A 25 22.34 -2.57 58.94
C THR A 25 23.84 -2.44 59.23
N THR A 26 24.63 -2.12 58.20
CA THR A 26 26.09 -1.97 58.30
C THR A 26 26.58 -0.81 57.44
N LEU A 27 27.51 -0.01 57.95
CA LEU A 27 28.27 0.98 57.17
C LEU A 27 29.68 1.12 57.75
N ALA A 28 30.65 0.41 57.19
CA ALA A 28 32.05 0.49 57.64
C ALA A 28 32.72 1.81 57.19
N ALA A 29 33.83 2.18 57.85
CA ALA A 29 34.64 3.32 57.43
C ALA A 29 35.15 3.13 55.99
N GLY A 30 34.99 4.16 55.15
CA GLY A 30 35.33 4.09 53.72
C GLY A 30 34.27 3.45 52.82
N SER A 31 33.19 2.91 53.39
CA SER A 31 32.04 2.39 52.63
C SER A 31 30.99 3.49 52.36
N SER A 32 30.06 3.21 51.44
CA SER A 32 29.02 4.15 51.02
C SER A 32 27.65 3.48 50.92
N LEU A 33 26.61 4.19 51.35
CA LEU A 33 25.22 3.94 50.96
C LEU A 33 24.75 5.20 50.22
N TYR A 34 24.34 5.07 48.96
CA TYR A 34 24.11 6.24 48.12
C TYR A 34 22.91 6.09 47.18
N VAL A 35 22.35 7.24 46.83
CA VAL A 35 21.37 7.44 45.77
C VAL A 35 22.07 8.22 44.65
N SER A 36 21.91 7.81 43.40
CA SER A 36 22.43 8.57 42.25
C SER A 36 21.39 8.74 41.16
N ALA A 37 21.48 9.84 40.43
CA ALA A 37 20.66 10.10 39.24
C ALA A 37 21.54 10.69 38.15
N SER A 38 21.18 10.50 36.87
CA SER A 38 22.02 10.92 35.76
C SER A 38 21.31 11.75 34.70
N PHE A 39 22.10 12.46 33.91
CA PHE A 39 21.76 12.86 32.54
C PHE A 39 22.64 12.09 31.58
N GLY A 40 22.03 11.49 30.56
CA GLY A 40 22.74 10.75 29.51
C GLY A 40 23.23 9.35 29.88
N GLY A 41 22.89 8.85 31.08
CA GLY A 41 23.14 7.49 31.55
C GLY A 41 24.25 7.36 32.61
N ASP A 42 24.29 6.23 33.29
CA ASP A 42 25.20 5.86 34.38
C ASP A 42 25.92 4.54 34.04
N ALA A 43 27.22 4.65 33.76
CA ALA A 43 28.06 3.52 33.35
C ALA A 43 28.12 2.36 34.35
N THR A 44 27.71 2.57 35.60
CA THR A 44 27.76 1.56 36.67
C THR A 44 26.52 0.67 36.75
N ILE A 45 25.47 0.93 35.97
CA ILE A 45 24.28 0.08 35.95
C ILE A 45 24.55 -1.18 35.13
N ALA A 46 24.80 -2.28 35.84
CA ALA A 46 25.16 -3.56 35.26
C ALA A 46 23.95 -4.36 34.72
N SER A 47 22.73 -3.98 35.09
CA SER A 47 21.49 -4.76 34.92
C SER A 47 20.55 -4.28 33.82
N ILE A 48 20.91 -3.25 33.05
CA ILE A 48 20.23 -2.98 31.78
C ILE A 48 20.89 -3.97 30.80
N PRO A 49 20.18 -5.03 30.33
CA PRO A 49 20.65 -5.71 29.14
C PRO A 49 20.75 -4.61 28.10
N ALA A 50 21.96 -4.28 27.65
CA ALA A 50 22.07 -3.49 26.44
C ALA A 50 21.26 -4.26 25.39
N PRO A 51 20.38 -3.61 24.61
CA PRO A 51 19.92 -4.21 23.36
C PRO A 51 21.16 -4.74 22.62
N PRO A 52 21.08 -5.83 21.85
CA PRO A 52 22.27 -6.43 21.24
C PRO A 52 23.16 -5.37 20.56
N GLY A 53 24.27 -4.97 21.22
CA GLY A 53 25.18 -3.92 20.75
C GLY A 53 24.88 -2.44 21.10
N GLY A 54 23.88 -2.12 21.91
CA GLY A 54 23.49 -0.75 22.28
C GLY A 54 24.36 -0.06 23.37
N PRO A 55 24.42 1.29 23.41
CA PRO A 55 25.10 2.00 24.48
C PRO A 55 24.34 1.89 25.81
N LYS A 56 25.09 1.72 26.90
CA LYS A 56 24.62 1.89 28.29
C LYS A 56 24.59 3.35 28.72
N VAL A 57 25.24 4.23 27.97
CA VAL A 57 25.31 5.67 28.21
C VAL A 57 25.01 6.34 26.86
N GLU A 58 23.75 6.74 26.68
CA GLU A 58 23.25 7.28 25.41
C GLU A 58 23.82 8.68 25.13
N GLY A 59 23.97 9.50 26.17
CA GLY A 59 24.30 10.93 26.05
C GLY A 59 23.08 11.85 26.19
N TYR A 60 23.31 13.15 26.09
CA TYR A 60 22.24 14.16 26.13
C TYR A 60 22.62 15.41 25.32
N THR A 61 21.65 16.31 25.13
CA THR A 61 21.85 17.62 24.50
C THR A 61 22.15 18.67 25.58
N PRO A 62 23.35 19.27 25.63
CA PRO A 62 23.63 20.39 26.52
C PRO A 62 22.88 21.65 26.09
N ALA A 63 22.34 22.41 27.05
CA ALA A 63 21.61 23.66 26.79
C ALA A 63 22.46 24.69 26.02
N GLN A 64 23.74 24.79 26.37
CA GLN A 64 24.63 25.78 25.78
C GLN A 64 24.90 25.55 24.30
N THR A 65 25.00 24.28 23.87
CA THR A 65 25.31 23.94 22.48
C THR A 65 24.06 23.71 21.65
N GLY A 66 23.00 23.17 22.25
CA GLY A 66 21.82 22.70 21.52
C GLY A 66 22.10 21.48 20.61
N VAL A 67 23.30 20.89 20.70
CA VAL A 67 23.73 19.77 19.87
C VAL A 67 23.76 18.49 20.69
N ALA A 68 23.07 17.45 20.20
CA ALA A 68 23.08 16.13 20.83
C ALA A 68 24.53 15.63 20.96
N THR A 69 24.94 15.28 22.18
CA THR A 69 26.31 14.85 22.47
C THR A 69 26.29 13.40 22.98
N PRO A 70 26.53 12.41 22.11
CA PRO A 70 26.52 11.00 22.48
C PRO A 70 27.52 10.69 23.60
N CYS A 71 27.14 9.79 24.49
CA CYS A 71 27.95 9.33 25.63
C CYS A 71 28.43 10.43 26.62
N LYS A 72 27.89 11.65 26.55
CA LYS A 72 28.10 12.66 27.59
C LYS A 72 27.23 12.29 28.80
N SER A 73 27.84 12.17 29.98
CA SER A 73 27.14 11.78 31.20
C SER A 73 27.37 12.79 32.33
N VAL A 74 26.31 13.12 33.03
CA VAL A 74 26.35 13.80 34.34
C VAL A 74 25.77 12.83 35.36
N VAL A 75 26.43 12.65 36.51
CA VAL A 75 25.91 11.82 37.60
C VAL A 75 25.93 12.60 38.90
N PHE A 76 24.75 12.77 39.50
CA PHE A 76 24.58 13.29 40.85
C PHE A 76 24.61 12.12 41.83
N VAL A 77 25.38 12.23 42.91
CA VAL A 77 25.57 11.17 43.90
C VAL A 77 25.34 11.73 45.30
N TRP A 78 24.25 11.33 45.93
CA TRP A 78 23.94 11.65 47.33
C TRP A 78 24.28 10.45 48.21
N TYR A 79 25.12 10.63 49.24
CA TYR A 79 25.67 9.49 49.98
C TYR A 79 25.70 9.66 51.50
N PHE A 80 25.60 8.53 52.21
CA PHE A 80 26.04 8.34 53.59
C PHE A 80 27.41 7.64 53.60
N GLY A 81 28.27 7.99 54.56
CA GLY A 81 29.62 7.43 54.67
C GLY A 81 30.60 8.18 53.76
N ALA A 82 31.36 7.44 52.94
CA ALA A 82 32.30 8.00 51.98
C ALA A 82 31.67 8.19 50.59
N ALA A 83 32.15 9.20 49.85
CA ALA A 83 31.74 9.41 48.46
C ALA A 83 32.25 8.25 47.58
N PRO A 84 31.41 7.67 46.71
CA PRO A 84 31.87 6.72 45.70
C PRO A 84 32.89 7.37 44.74
N PRO A 85 34.01 6.72 44.37
CA PRO A 85 35.02 7.33 43.50
C PRO A 85 34.45 7.77 42.13
N PRO A 86 34.64 9.03 41.70
CA PRO A 86 34.09 9.55 40.43
C PRO A 86 34.47 8.74 39.19
N ALA A 87 35.68 8.18 39.16
CA ALA A 87 36.19 7.38 38.03
C ALA A 87 35.29 6.19 37.67
N ARG A 88 34.47 5.68 38.62
CA ARG A 88 33.54 4.59 38.38
C ARG A 88 32.42 4.93 37.39
N TYR A 89 32.06 6.20 37.31
CA TYR A 89 30.98 6.69 36.45
C TYR A 89 31.45 7.08 35.05
N THR A 90 32.77 7.11 34.83
CA THR A 90 33.32 7.42 33.50
C THR A 90 33.00 6.27 32.54
N PRO A 91 32.22 6.52 31.46
CA PRO A 91 31.94 5.52 30.45
C PRO A 91 33.23 5.00 29.82
N VAL A 92 33.27 3.70 29.50
CA VAL A 92 34.26 3.17 28.55
C VAL A 92 33.66 3.09 27.15
N PRO A 93 34.44 2.95 26.06
CA PRO A 93 33.89 2.87 24.70
C PRO A 93 32.79 1.82 24.52
N ALA A 94 32.88 0.69 25.23
CA ALA A 94 31.83 -0.34 25.23
C ALA A 94 30.48 0.15 25.82
N ASN A 95 30.49 1.10 26.76
CA ASN A 95 29.27 1.74 27.25
C ASN A 95 28.65 2.68 26.21
N CYS A 96 29.41 3.14 25.22
CA CYS A 96 29.00 4.13 24.23
C CYS A 96 28.67 3.51 22.86
N GLY A 97 28.44 2.20 22.76
CA GLY A 97 28.20 1.53 21.46
C GLY A 97 29.47 1.32 20.62
N GLY A 98 30.65 1.40 21.25
CA GLY A 98 31.95 1.01 20.67
C GLY A 98 32.60 2.00 19.69
N THR A 99 31.81 2.71 18.89
CA THR A 99 32.30 3.68 17.88
C THR A 99 32.42 5.11 18.41
N VAL A 100 31.73 5.43 19.52
CA VAL A 100 31.73 6.76 20.13
C VAL A 100 32.92 6.93 21.08
N VAL A 101 33.58 8.08 21.00
CA VAL A 101 34.65 8.46 21.92
C VAL A 101 34.04 8.72 23.30
N ALA A 102 34.37 7.85 24.26
CA ALA A 102 33.94 8.01 25.64
C ALA A 102 34.42 9.35 26.20
N GLN A 103 33.48 10.08 26.83
CA GLN A 103 33.75 11.36 27.49
C GLN A 103 33.87 11.15 29.00
N PRO A 104 34.71 11.90 29.72
CA PRO A 104 34.69 11.90 31.19
C PRO A 104 33.29 12.24 31.71
N ALA A 105 32.79 11.46 32.66
CA ALA A 105 31.52 11.79 33.32
C ALA A 105 31.71 12.99 34.26
N VAL A 106 30.71 13.88 34.29
CA VAL A 106 30.64 14.97 35.26
C VAL A 106 29.95 14.44 36.52
N VAL A 107 30.74 14.17 37.55
CA VAL A 107 30.20 13.64 38.82
C VAL A 107 30.06 14.78 39.84
N LYS A 108 28.89 14.89 40.46
CA LYS A 108 28.61 15.83 41.54
C LYS A 108 28.21 15.07 42.79
N GLU A 109 28.99 15.25 43.85
CA GLU A 109 28.87 14.50 45.09
C GLU A 109 28.24 15.35 46.20
N PHE A 110 27.28 14.79 46.92
CA PHE A 110 26.52 15.48 47.96
C PHE A 110 26.42 14.59 49.21
N PRO A 111 27.10 14.91 50.32
CA PRO A 111 26.89 14.19 51.57
C PRO A 111 25.45 14.42 52.05
N ILE A 112 24.75 13.35 52.41
CA ILE A 112 23.40 13.44 52.96
C ILE A 112 23.51 13.87 54.42
N THR A 113 22.86 14.98 54.73
CA THR A 113 22.85 15.57 56.06
C THR A 113 21.57 15.23 56.81
N ALA A 114 21.61 15.33 58.14
CA ALA A 114 20.44 15.11 58.98
C ALA A 114 19.27 16.07 58.65
N ALA A 115 19.55 17.25 58.09
CA ALA A 115 18.52 18.22 57.71
C ALA A 115 17.69 17.78 56.49
N GLN A 116 18.22 16.84 55.69
CA GLN A 116 17.54 16.29 54.53
C GLN A 116 16.72 15.05 54.87
N CYS A 117 16.76 14.59 56.12
CA CYS A 117 16.15 13.36 56.58
C CYS A 117 15.17 13.64 57.73
N ASP A 118 14.25 12.71 57.97
CA ASP A 118 13.36 12.73 59.13
C ASP A 118 14.11 12.63 60.46
N ARG A 119 15.38 12.17 60.41
CA ARG A 119 16.28 12.00 61.55
C ARG A 119 17.76 12.02 61.15
N ALA A 120 18.64 12.10 62.14
CA ALA A 120 20.06 11.82 61.93
C ALA A 120 20.28 10.35 61.53
N PHE A 121 21.20 10.12 60.59
CA PHE A 121 21.51 8.78 60.08
C PHE A 121 21.82 7.80 61.22
N THR A 122 21.01 6.75 61.34
CA THR A 122 21.11 5.76 62.41
C THR A 122 21.01 4.34 61.85
N LEU A 123 21.92 3.46 62.27
CA LEU A 123 21.91 2.03 61.92
C LEU A 123 20.73 1.31 62.58
N ASN A 124 20.22 0.28 61.92
CA ASN A 124 19.10 -0.56 62.34
C ASN A 124 17.80 0.23 62.59
N MET A 125 17.60 1.29 61.83
CA MET A 125 16.40 2.13 61.85
C MET A 125 16.06 2.60 60.44
N TRP A 126 14.78 2.84 60.15
CA TRP A 126 14.39 3.52 58.92
C TRP A 126 14.81 4.98 58.96
N ASN A 127 15.48 5.43 57.90
CA ASN A 127 15.84 6.82 57.64
C ASN A 127 15.16 7.22 56.33
N THR A 128 14.28 8.22 56.37
CA THR A 128 13.58 8.73 55.19
C THR A 128 14.12 10.10 54.85
N CYS A 129 14.67 10.25 53.64
CA CYS A 129 15.35 11.46 53.22
C CYS A 129 14.74 12.02 51.94
N THR A 130 14.72 13.35 51.82
CA THR A 130 14.29 14.08 50.63
C THR A 130 15.46 14.91 50.10
N LEU A 131 15.85 14.62 48.87
CA LEU A 131 16.98 15.20 48.17
C LEU A 131 16.49 16.28 47.21
N ASP A 132 17.14 17.43 47.21
CA ASP A 132 16.84 18.54 46.29
C ASP A 132 17.66 18.35 44.99
N VAL A 133 16.96 17.98 43.91
CA VAL A 133 17.59 17.72 42.62
C VAL A 133 17.90 19.01 41.89
N ASP A 134 17.08 20.05 42.02
CA ASP A 134 17.34 21.33 41.36
C ASP A 134 18.56 22.03 41.93
N ALA A 135 18.76 21.96 43.25
CA ALA A 135 19.98 22.44 43.88
C ALA A 135 21.21 21.73 43.32
N ALA A 136 21.12 20.42 43.06
CA ALA A 136 22.21 19.65 42.45
C ALA A 136 22.45 20.08 40.99
N VAL A 137 21.40 20.20 40.17
CA VAL A 137 21.47 20.67 38.77
C VAL A 137 22.05 22.09 38.68
N ALA A 138 21.72 22.98 39.63
CA ALA A 138 22.24 24.34 39.69
C ALA A 138 23.76 24.39 39.87
N THR A 139 24.40 23.35 40.41
CA THR A 139 25.86 23.26 40.56
C THR A 139 26.62 22.94 39.27
N LEU A 140 25.92 22.60 38.19
CA LEU A 140 26.52 22.30 36.90
C LEU A 140 27.06 23.56 36.22
N ALA A 141 28.20 23.41 35.53
CA ALA A 141 28.69 24.42 34.62
C ALA A 141 27.73 24.58 33.43
N ALA A 142 27.73 25.76 32.78
CA ALA A 142 26.84 26.03 31.66
C ALA A 142 26.93 24.98 30.54
N ALA A 143 28.13 24.44 30.28
CA ALA A 143 28.39 23.43 29.26
C ALA A 143 27.83 22.02 29.59
N ASP A 144 27.44 21.80 30.84
CA ASP A 144 26.92 20.51 31.32
C ASP A 144 25.45 20.59 31.69
N LYS A 145 24.88 21.79 31.77
CA LYS A 145 23.44 21.96 32.00
C LYS A 145 22.65 21.31 30.85
N PRO A 146 21.65 20.49 31.18
CA PRO A 146 20.84 19.84 30.15
C PRO A 146 19.96 20.86 29.43
N TYR A 147 19.64 20.59 28.16
CA TYR A 147 18.60 21.31 27.45
C TYR A 147 17.26 21.20 28.18
N ASP A 148 16.38 22.19 28.01
CA ASP A 148 15.05 22.14 28.60
C ASP A 148 14.29 20.86 28.16
N TYR A 149 13.53 20.30 29.09
CA TYR A 149 12.78 19.05 29.06
C TYR A 149 13.60 17.77 28.90
N LEU A 150 14.91 17.80 29.17
CA LEU A 150 15.65 16.57 29.44
C LEU A 150 15.17 15.95 30.75
N GLY A 151 14.98 14.63 30.80
CA GLY A 151 14.64 13.91 32.02
C GLY A 151 15.88 13.46 32.80
N LEU A 152 15.75 13.29 34.11
CA LEU A 152 16.68 12.41 34.83
C LEU A 152 16.54 11.00 34.26
N SER A 153 17.66 10.36 33.98
CA SER A 153 17.74 8.94 33.65
C SER A 153 18.36 8.18 34.82
N GLU A 154 18.01 6.90 34.94
CA GLU A 154 18.78 5.94 35.74
C GLU A 154 18.95 6.35 37.23
N LEU A 155 17.84 6.61 37.90
CA LEU A 155 17.82 6.81 39.34
C LEU A 155 18.14 5.49 40.05
N LYS A 156 19.15 5.47 40.91
CA LYS A 156 19.74 4.26 41.48
C LYS A 156 19.97 4.40 42.98
N VAL A 157 19.62 3.36 43.75
CA VAL A 157 20.04 3.20 45.16
C VAL A 157 21.02 2.03 45.26
N ALA A 158 22.19 2.26 45.85
CA ALA A 158 23.28 1.29 45.87
C ALA A 158 24.20 1.42 47.11
N ALA A 159 24.97 0.35 47.36
CA ALA A 159 26.01 0.28 48.37
C ALA A 159 27.39 0.12 47.71
N LEU A 160 28.45 0.59 48.38
CA LEU A 160 29.84 0.36 47.98
C LEU A 160 30.69 0.02 49.21
N GLY A 161 31.57 -0.98 49.07
CA GLY A 161 32.40 -1.46 50.16
C GLY A 161 31.62 -2.37 51.12
N THR A 162 32.02 -2.39 52.40
CA THR A 162 31.30 -3.11 53.46
C THR A 162 30.16 -2.23 53.97
N ALA A 163 29.03 -2.27 53.27
CA ALA A 163 27.79 -1.61 53.64
C ALA A 163 26.60 -2.51 53.27
N ASP A 164 25.57 -2.50 54.11
CA ASP A 164 24.37 -3.30 53.93
C ASP A 164 23.14 -2.54 54.43
N ALA A 165 22.03 -2.66 53.70
CA ALA A 165 20.80 -1.94 53.96
C ALA A 165 19.59 -2.58 53.26
N TYR A 166 18.42 -2.50 53.89
CA TYR A 166 17.16 -2.68 53.20
C TYR A 166 16.70 -1.34 52.61
N VAL A 167 16.07 -1.40 51.44
CA VAL A 167 15.49 -0.24 50.76
C VAL A 167 14.01 -0.53 50.58
N ASP A 168 13.16 0.44 50.91
CA ASP A 168 11.73 0.37 50.66
C ASP A 168 11.43 0.97 49.27
N ASP A 169 10.69 2.08 49.21
CA ASP A 169 10.39 2.80 47.98
C ASP A 169 11.24 4.08 47.84
N TYR A 170 11.38 4.56 46.61
CA TYR A 170 11.88 5.88 46.29
C TYR A 170 10.97 6.54 45.25
N ALA A 171 10.67 7.82 45.47
CA ALA A 171 9.82 8.60 44.58
C ALA A 171 10.53 9.89 44.19
N THR A 172 10.74 10.10 42.89
CA THR A 172 11.11 11.42 42.39
C THR A 172 9.84 12.16 42.03
N ARG A 173 9.60 13.26 42.72
CA ARG A 173 8.40 14.07 42.55
C ARG A 173 8.81 15.43 42.02
N LYS A 174 8.04 15.89 41.04
CA LYS A 174 8.08 17.28 40.60
C LYS A 174 6.90 17.99 41.25
N ALA A 175 7.16 19.01 42.06
CA ALA A 175 6.10 19.79 42.71
C ALA A 175 5.11 20.34 41.67
N LEU A 176 3.81 20.31 41.98
CA LEU A 176 2.82 21.01 41.16
C LEU A 176 3.05 22.52 41.29
N PRO A 177 2.89 23.31 40.20
CA PRO A 177 2.83 24.76 40.31
C PRO A 177 1.80 25.18 41.36
N ALA A 178 2.12 26.21 42.15
CA ALA A 178 1.23 26.70 43.19
C ALA A 178 -0.17 27.02 42.62
N GLY A 179 -1.21 26.36 43.15
CA GLY A 179 -2.61 26.58 42.76
C GLY A 179 -3.20 25.60 41.73
N SER A 180 -2.45 24.62 41.22
CA SER A 180 -2.98 23.62 40.27
C SER A 180 -3.36 22.29 40.93
N THR A 181 -4.54 21.75 40.62
CA THR A 181 -4.98 20.38 40.97
C THR A 181 -4.78 19.37 39.85
N VAL A 182 -4.45 19.83 38.64
CA VAL A 182 -4.20 19.02 37.45
C VAL A 182 -2.73 19.15 37.07
N ASP A 183 -2.10 18.02 36.75
CA ASP A 183 -0.76 18.03 36.15
C ASP A 183 -0.84 18.50 34.68
N SER A 184 -1.05 19.80 34.46
CA SER A 184 -1.10 20.44 33.13
C SER A 184 0.28 20.51 32.44
N ARG A 185 1.31 19.90 33.03
CA ARG A 185 2.67 19.93 32.48
C ARG A 185 2.79 19.11 31.21
N ALA A 186 2.08 18.00 31.07
CA ALA A 186 2.18 17.16 29.87
C ALA A 186 1.85 17.94 28.59
N GLY A 187 0.71 18.62 28.52
CA GLY A 187 0.34 19.40 27.34
C GLY A 187 1.30 20.58 27.07
N ALA A 188 1.70 21.33 28.10
CA ALA A 188 2.62 22.45 27.92
C ALA A 188 4.02 21.97 27.49
N GLU A 189 4.44 20.82 28.02
CA GLU A 189 5.66 20.12 27.64
C GLU A 189 5.62 19.64 26.19
N PHE A 190 4.53 18.98 25.77
CA PHE A 190 4.33 18.58 24.38
C PHE A 190 4.41 19.78 23.44
N ALA A 191 3.69 20.87 23.76
CA ALA A 191 3.71 22.10 22.96
C ALA A 191 5.12 22.68 22.78
N LEU A 192 5.91 22.71 23.85
CA LEU A 192 7.27 23.24 23.78
C LEU A 192 8.22 22.29 23.06
N ARG A 193 8.15 20.97 23.33
CA ARG A 193 8.93 19.95 22.61
C ARG A 193 8.64 20.00 21.11
N ASN A 194 7.38 20.15 20.71
CA ASN A 194 7.00 20.30 19.31
C ASN A 194 7.71 21.48 18.63
N GLY A 195 7.89 22.60 19.34
CA GLY A 195 8.66 23.75 18.86
C GLY A 195 10.17 23.48 18.68
N LEU A 196 10.70 22.41 19.29
CA LEU A 196 12.11 22.01 19.17
C LEU A 196 12.34 20.95 18.10
N ILE A 197 11.32 20.19 17.70
CA ILE A 197 11.49 19.01 16.82
C ILE A 197 12.16 19.38 15.48
N GLY A 198 11.74 20.48 14.86
CA GLY A 198 12.27 20.90 13.55
C GLY A 198 13.76 21.27 13.55
N GLN A 199 14.41 21.42 14.72
CA GLN A 199 15.86 21.65 14.79
C GLN A 199 16.69 20.39 14.47
N TYR A 200 16.04 19.22 14.48
CA TYR A 200 16.66 17.93 14.16
C TYR A 200 16.41 17.47 12.72
N ASP A 201 15.64 18.25 11.94
CA ASP A 201 15.49 18.00 10.51
C ASP A 201 16.85 18.17 9.81
N ASP A 202 17.16 17.28 8.88
CA ASP A 202 18.33 17.42 8.02
C ASP A 202 18.12 18.61 7.07
N PRO A 203 19.03 19.61 7.02
CA PRO A 203 18.93 20.73 6.07
C PRO A 203 18.89 20.31 4.60
N ALA A 204 19.44 19.15 4.24
CA ALA A 204 19.35 18.60 2.88
C ALA A 204 17.99 17.93 2.60
N GLY A 205 17.12 17.83 3.61
CA GLY A 205 15.78 17.29 3.50
C GLY A 205 15.74 15.77 3.41
N ASN A 206 16.76 15.02 3.83
CA ASN A 206 16.71 13.55 3.81
C ASN A 206 16.04 12.95 5.05
N PHE A 207 15.88 13.74 6.11
CA PHE A 207 15.32 13.32 7.39
C PHE A 207 14.47 14.43 7.99
N ARG A 208 13.28 14.07 8.48
CA ARG A 208 12.36 15.00 9.13
C ARG A 208 11.67 14.31 10.30
N LEU A 209 11.35 15.08 11.32
CA LEU A 209 10.58 14.62 12.47
C LEU A 209 9.22 15.32 12.52
N PHE A 210 8.18 14.55 12.84
CA PHE A 210 6.82 15.05 12.96
C PHE A 210 6.28 14.82 14.38
N PRO A 211 5.64 15.83 14.99
CA PRO A 211 4.93 15.65 16.27
C PRO A 211 3.80 14.62 16.18
N ALA A 212 3.91 13.54 16.96
CA ALA A 212 2.90 12.48 17.04
C ALA A 212 2.63 12.10 18.50
N LEU A 213 1.53 11.38 18.74
CA LEU A 213 1.13 10.89 20.06
C LEU A 213 0.68 9.44 19.95
N GLU A 214 1.29 8.56 20.75
CA GLU A 214 0.66 7.30 21.12
C GLU A 214 -0.38 7.60 22.20
N GLU A 215 -1.65 7.40 21.86
CA GLU A 215 -2.79 7.67 22.71
C GLU A 215 -3.03 6.48 23.65
N GLY A 216 -3.30 6.74 24.92
CA GLY A 216 -3.66 5.71 25.90
C GLY A 216 -2.52 5.28 26.81
N THR A 217 -2.83 4.94 28.07
CA THR A 217 -1.96 4.10 28.91
C THR A 217 -2.28 2.61 28.76
N SER A 218 -3.34 2.30 28.01
CA SER A 218 -3.77 0.97 27.60
C SER A 218 -4.60 1.09 26.33
N GLN A 219 -4.77 -0.01 25.59
CA GLN A 219 -5.43 -0.03 24.28
C GLN A 219 -4.87 1.04 23.34
N HIS A 220 -3.57 1.00 23.07
CA HIS A 220 -2.86 2.07 22.38
C HIS A 220 -3.36 2.30 20.95
N ALA A 221 -3.32 3.56 20.52
CA ALA A 221 -3.58 3.98 19.15
C ALA A 221 -2.61 5.11 18.76
N GLN A 222 -2.19 5.18 17.49
CA GLN A 222 -1.33 6.27 17.03
C GLN A 222 -2.13 7.41 16.42
N ARG A 223 -1.78 8.62 16.83
CA ARG A 223 -2.13 9.87 16.17
C ARG A 223 -0.87 10.52 15.59
N PHE A 224 -0.77 10.55 14.27
CA PHE A 224 0.38 11.13 13.58
C PHE A 224 0.40 12.66 13.56
N ASN A 225 -0.77 13.32 13.65
CA ASN A 225 -0.91 14.76 13.51
C ASN A 225 -1.06 15.48 14.86
N PHE A 226 -0.04 15.39 15.73
CA PHE A 226 -0.11 15.94 17.10
C PHE A 226 0.73 17.22 17.29
N GLY A 227 0.64 18.13 16.32
CA GLY A 227 1.37 19.41 16.29
C GLY A 227 0.79 20.50 17.21
N ILE A 228 0.57 20.19 18.49
CA ILE A 228 0.01 21.14 19.46
C ILE A 228 1.00 22.30 19.72
N THR A 229 0.50 23.52 19.90
CA THR A 229 1.31 24.73 20.16
C THR A 229 1.05 25.33 21.55
N SER A 230 0.11 24.79 22.30
CA SER A 230 -0.20 25.18 23.68
C SER A 230 -0.70 24.00 24.48
N GLY A 231 -0.49 24.02 25.80
CA GLY A 231 -0.93 22.93 26.66
C GLY A 231 -2.44 22.76 26.74
N ALA A 232 -3.22 23.82 26.48
CA ALA A 232 -4.68 23.74 26.41
C ALA A 232 -5.15 22.83 25.27
N GLN A 233 -4.36 22.70 24.19
CA GLN A 233 -4.77 21.91 23.04
C GLN A 233 -4.75 20.40 23.29
N PHE A 234 -3.93 19.94 24.24
CA PHE A 234 -3.70 18.52 24.52
C PHE A 234 -4.99 17.70 24.70
N THR A 235 -6.01 18.28 25.37
CA THR A 235 -7.31 17.62 25.55
C THR A 235 -8.41 18.19 24.65
N THR A 236 -8.21 19.34 24.01
CA THR A 236 -9.22 19.89 23.09
C THR A 236 -9.22 19.18 21.74
N PHE A 237 -8.13 18.51 21.35
CA PHE A 237 -8.06 17.72 20.10
C PHE A 237 -9.13 16.63 20.02
N CYS A 238 -9.61 16.17 21.17
CA CYS A 238 -10.67 15.19 21.26
C CYS A 238 -11.99 15.75 21.74
N ASN A 239 -12.09 17.07 21.95
CA ASN A 239 -13.28 17.73 22.48
C ASN A 239 -13.85 17.02 23.74
N GLY A 240 -12.95 16.56 24.64
CA GLY A 240 -13.32 15.80 25.84
C GLY A 240 -13.81 14.37 25.60
N SER A 241 -13.71 13.84 24.37
CA SER A 241 -14.21 12.51 24.00
C SER A 241 -13.18 11.39 24.18
N CYS A 242 -11.88 11.71 24.28
CA CYS A 242 -10.87 10.69 24.57
C CYS A 242 -10.91 10.29 26.04
N ASN A 243 -10.90 8.99 26.26
CA ASN A 243 -10.50 8.38 27.51
C ASN A 243 -8.99 8.12 27.46
N TYR A 244 -8.19 8.94 28.15
CA TYR A 244 -6.72 8.78 28.16
C TYR A 244 -6.25 7.42 28.71
N VAL A 245 -7.09 6.69 29.45
CA VAL A 245 -6.77 5.31 29.84
C VAL A 245 -6.85 4.37 28.64
N ASN A 246 -7.81 4.59 27.74
CA ASN A 246 -8.10 3.73 26.58
C ASN A 246 -7.78 4.47 25.27
N GLY A 247 -6.59 4.24 24.72
CA GLY A 247 -6.07 4.91 23.53
C GLY A 247 -6.98 4.88 22.31
N VAL A 248 -7.62 3.74 22.05
CA VAL A 248 -8.58 3.55 20.94
C VAL A 248 -9.77 4.52 20.95
N SER A 249 -10.05 5.21 22.06
CA SER A 249 -11.03 6.31 22.08
C SER A 249 -10.61 7.54 21.26
N GLY A 250 -9.31 7.67 20.97
CA GLY A 250 -8.72 8.72 20.13
C GLY A 250 -8.81 8.49 18.63
N ILE A 251 -9.10 7.27 18.17
CA ILE A 251 -9.21 6.94 16.74
C ILE A 251 -10.23 7.85 16.03
N GLY A 252 -11.45 7.95 16.56
CA GLY A 252 -12.50 8.79 15.98
C GLY A 252 -12.12 10.28 15.91
N PRO A 253 -11.67 10.90 17.01
CA PRO A 253 -11.15 12.27 17.00
C PRO A 253 -9.93 12.51 16.09
N SER A 254 -9.05 11.52 15.93
CA SER A 254 -7.93 11.58 15.01
C SER A 254 -8.44 11.59 13.56
N GLN A 255 -9.36 10.69 13.22
CA GLN A 255 -10.02 10.66 11.91
C GLN A 255 -10.82 11.93 11.60
N ALA A 256 -11.50 12.50 12.58
CA ALA A 256 -12.26 13.74 12.42
C ALA A 256 -11.38 14.95 12.05
N SER A 257 -10.07 14.86 12.29
CA SER A 257 -9.11 15.89 11.88
C SER A 257 -8.61 15.76 10.43
N GLY A 258 -9.06 14.73 9.70
CA GLY A 258 -8.69 14.52 8.30
C GLY A 258 -7.41 13.71 8.08
N TYR A 259 -6.85 13.11 9.13
CA TYR A 259 -5.62 12.30 9.09
C TYR A 259 -5.85 10.88 9.60
N PRO A 260 -5.08 9.90 9.11
CA PRO A 260 -5.29 8.51 9.46
C PRO A 260 -4.96 8.25 10.93
N ALA A 261 -5.73 7.35 11.54
CA ALA A 261 -5.48 6.82 12.87
C ALA A 261 -5.01 5.36 12.80
N GLN A 262 -4.03 4.98 13.63
CA GLN A 262 -3.51 3.61 13.69
C GLN A 262 -3.99 2.88 14.94
N LEU A 263 -4.32 1.60 14.82
CA LEU A 263 -4.34 0.69 15.97
C LEU A 263 -2.92 0.17 16.24
N ASN A 264 -2.41 0.38 17.45
CA ASN A 264 -1.05 -0.03 17.83
C ASN A 264 -1.04 -1.44 18.43
N HIS A 265 0.00 -2.19 18.05
CA HIS A 265 0.41 -3.50 18.56
C HIS A 265 -0.67 -4.37 19.24
N PRO A 266 -1.74 -4.80 18.53
CA PRO A 266 -2.71 -5.71 19.11
C PRO A 266 -2.04 -7.02 19.59
N GLY A 267 -2.54 -7.54 20.72
CA GLY A 267 -2.01 -8.72 21.39
C GLY A 267 -0.71 -8.51 22.17
N VAL A 268 -0.21 -7.27 22.27
CA VAL A 268 1.00 -6.91 23.04
C VAL A 268 0.62 -6.02 24.23
N ASP A 269 1.49 -5.97 25.24
CA ASP A 269 1.33 -5.12 26.42
C ASP A 269 1.05 -3.66 26.04
N GLY A 270 -0.01 -3.09 26.61
CA GLY A 270 -0.49 -1.75 26.28
C GLY A 270 -1.44 -1.71 25.07
N GLY A 271 -1.39 -2.68 24.16
CA GLY A 271 -2.31 -2.82 23.03
C GLY A 271 -3.71 -3.32 23.43
N VAL A 272 -4.58 -3.47 22.43
CA VAL A 272 -5.85 -4.22 22.59
C VAL A 272 -5.58 -5.73 22.51
N THR A 273 -6.55 -6.57 22.88
CA THR A 273 -6.44 -8.02 22.64
C THR A 273 -6.62 -8.36 21.17
N ASP A 274 -6.06 -9.48 20.70
CA ASP A 274 -6.24 -9.97 19.31
C ASP A 274 -7.73 -10.11 18.95
N ALA A 275 -8.52 -10.63 19.91
CA ALA A 275 -9.98 -10.76 19.76
C ALA A 275 -10.71 -9.41 19.64
N ALA A 276 -10.20 -8.35 20.26
CA ALA A 276 -10.74 -7.01 20.11
C ALA A 276 -10.33 -6.41 18.75
N ALA A 277 -9.09 -6.60 18.32
CA ALA A 277 -8.59 -6.11 17.03
C ALA A 277 -9.40 -6.67 15.85
N THR A 278 -9.69 -7.97 15.86
CA THR A 278 -10.48 -8.64 14.82
C THR A 278 -12.00 -8.51 15.02
N GLY A 279 -12.42 -8.29 16.27
CA GLY A 279 -13.81 -8.15 16.69
C GLY A 279 -14.16 -6.72 17.10
N ALA A 280 -14.92 -6.59 18.19
CA ALA A 280 -15.38 -5.30 18.70
C ALA A 280 -14.46 -4.76 19.80
N CYS A 281 -13.97 -3.53 19.64
CA CYS A 281 -13.16 -2.86 20.65
C CYS A 281 -14.00 -2.10 21.68
N SER A 282 -13.34 -1.60 22.73
CA SER A 282 -14.01 -0.83 23.80
C SER A 282 -14.63 0.49 23.33
N ASN A 283 -14.20 1.00 22.18
CA ASN A 283 -14.79 2.17 21.51
C ASN A 283 -16.01 1.84 20.63
N GLY A 284 -16.41 0.56 20.57
CA GLY A 284 -17.57 0.08 19.78
C GLY A 284 -17.31 -0.05 18.28
N LEU A 285 -16.07 0.17 17.82
CA LEU A 285 -15.70 0.09 16.42
C LEU A 285 -15.01 -1.25 16.10
N THR A 286 -15.18 -1.70 14.86
CA THR A 286 -14.67 -2.96 14.34
C THR A 286 -14.54 -2.90 12.81
N PRO A 287 -13.60 -3.63 12.20
CA PRO A 287 -12.40 -4.22 12.81
C PRO A 287 -11.33 -3.14 13.10
N ALA A 288 -10.19 -3.57 13.64
CA ALA A 288 -9.03 -2.75 14.02
C ALA A 288 -9.40 -1.55 14.91
N CYS A 289 -10.43 -1.70 15.75
CA CYS A 289 -11.00 -0.62 16.56
C CYS A 289 -11.38 0.64 15.75
N GLY A 290 -11.63 0.50 14.46
CA GLY A 290 -11.92 1.63 13.58
C GLY A 290 -10.70 2.33 13.00
N GLY A 291 -9.47 1.88 13.26
CA GLY A 291 -8.24 2.45 12.66
C GLY A 291 -8.27 2.43 11.13
N ASP A 292 -7.61 3.40 10.52
CA ASP A 292 -7.35 3.43 9.06
C ASP A 292 -6.21 2.49 8.68
N VAL A 293 -5.26 2.32 9.60
CA VAL A 293 -4.10 1.43 9.49
C VAL A 293 -3.93 0.66 10.81
N MET A 294 -3.18 -0.45 10.78
CA MET A 294 -2.91 -1.27 11.97
C MET A 294 -1.47 -1.75 11.97
N GLU A 295 -0.84 -1.74 13.13
CA GLU A 295 0.52 -2.27 13.26
C GLU A 295 0.52 -3.79 13.08
N VAL A 296 1.41 -4.30 12.21
CA VAL A 296 1.51 -5.71 11.81
C VAL A 296 2.95 -6.21 11.83
N ARG A 297 3.65 -5.99 12.95
CA ARG A 297 5.11 -6.21 13.04
C ARG A 297 5.54 -7.57 13.57
N GLN A 298 4.62 -8.40 14.03
CA GLN A 298 4.91 -9.72 14.61
C GLN A 298 3.78 -10.74 14.34
N HIS A 299 4.08 -12.02 14.54
CA HIS A 299 3.25 -13.16 14.09
C HIS A 299 1.75 -13.03 14.41
N ASN A 300 1.38 -12.74 15.67
CA ASN A 300 -0.03 -12.61 16.07
C ASN A 300 -0.74 -11.47 15.35
N MET A 301 -0.04 -10.37 15.05
CA MET A 301 -0.63 -9.23 14.34
C MET A 301 -0.83 -9.55 12.85
N PHE A 302 0.02 -10.40 12.25
CA PHE A 302 -0.23 -10.93 10.91
C PHE A 302 -1.47 -11.84 10.89
N ASP A 303 -1.68 -12.65 11.94
CA ASP A 303 -2.90 -13.47 12.08
C ASP A 303 -4.15 -12.58 12.19
N ASP A 304 -4.10 -11.51 12.98
CA ASP A 304 -5.17 -10.51 13.09
C ASP A 304 -5.43 -9.82 11.75
N TRP A 305 -4.38 -9.39 11.06
CA TRP A 305 -4.49 -8.75 9.76
C TRP A 305 -5.12 -9.68 8.73
N ASP A 306 -4.69 -10.94 8.68
CA ASP A 306 -5.28 -11.97 7.82
C ASP A 306 -6.76 -12.23 8.17
N ALA A 307 -7.10 -12.28 9.46
CA ALA A 307 -8.48 -12.43 9.89
C ALA A 307 -9.36 -11.27 9.40
N ILE A 308 -8.86 -10.04 9.43
CA ILE A 308 -9.57 -8.85 8.94
C ILE A 308 -9.69 -8.86 7.41
N LEU A 309 -8.59 -9.08 6.68
CA LEU A 309 -8.59 -9.07 5.21
C LEU A 309 -9.53 -10.14 4.63
N LYS A 310 -9.64 -11.31 5.28
CA LYS A 310 -10.59 -12.36 4.89
C LYS A 310 -12.06 -11.94 4.94
N THR A 311 -12.40 -10.87 5.67
CA THR A 311 -13.79 -10.37 5.76
C THR A 311 -14.22 -9.47 4.61
N GLY A 312 -13.32 -9.06 3.72
CA GLY A 312 -13.64 -8.06 2.69
C GLY A 312 -13.23 -6.62 3.06
N VAL A 313 -12.62 -6.42 4.23
CA VAL A 313 -12.19 -5.10 4.70
C VAL A 313 -10.72 -4.86 4.32
N PRO A 314 -10.41 -3.91 3.41
CA PRO A 314 -9.04 -3.51 3.16
C PRO A 314 -8.48 -2.77 4.39
N LEU A 315 -7.27 -3.13 4.79
CA LEU A 315 -6.56 -2.52 5.91
C LEU A 315 -5.08 -2.48 5.57
N VAL A 316 -4.46 -1.31 5.70
CA VAL A 316 -3.02 -1.11 5.51
C VAL A 316 -2.29 -1.57 6.77
N GLY A 317 -1.26 -2.38 6.56
CA GLY A 317 -0.33 -2.80 7.61
C GLY A 317 0.76 -1.76 7.83
N THR A 318 1.22 -1.59 9.07
CA THR A 318 2.39 -0.78 9.35
C THR A 318 3.38 -1.46 10.27
N TRP A 319 4.66 -1.09 10.12
CA TRP A 319 5.74 -1.48 10.99
C TRP A 319 6.25 -0.26 11.75
N GLY A 320 6.09 -0.29 13.07
CA GLY A 320 6.73 0.60 14.02
C GLY A 320 7.84 -0.12 14.79
N THR A 321 8.80 0.64 15.31
CA THR A 321 9.85 0.07 16.17
C THR A 321 9.41 -0.03 17.63
N ASP A 322 8.46 0.81 18.05
CA ASP A 322 8.05 0.98 19.45
C ASP A 322 9.25 1.11 20.41
N VAL A 323 10.30 1.79 19.95
CA VAL A 323 11.56 1.89 20.69
C VAL A 323 11.45 2.91 21.80
N HIS A 324 11.74 2.44 23.00
CA HIS A 324 11.82 3.24 24.22
C HIS A 324 13.27 3.59 24.60
N SER A 325 14.22 3.35 23.70
CA SER A 325 15.66 3.63 23.87
C SER A 325 16.26 4.23 22.59
N GLY A 326 17.42 4.89 22.69
CA GLY A 326 18.05 5.60 21.58
C GLY A 326 18.76 4.72 20.53
N ILE A 327 18.41 3.44 20.40
CA ILE A 327 19.16 2.47 19.60
C ILE A 327 18.43 2.10 18.31
N TRP A 328 19.15 2.23 17.21
CA TRP A 328 18.69 1.94 15.85
C TRP A 328 19.69 1.00 15.18
N GLY A 329 19.19 0.00 14.44
CA GLY A 329 20.04 -0.97 13.78
C GLY A 329 19.39 -1.58 12.54
N SER A 330 20.12 -2.46 11.87
CA SER A 330 19.66 -3.12 10.64
C SER A 330 18.44 -4.01 10.84
N ILE A 331 18.07 -4.33 12.08
CA ILE A 331 16.89 -5.11 12.47
C ILE A 331 15.65 -4.25 12.76
N SER A 332 15.80 -2.93 12.82
CA SER A 332 14.69 -2.02 13.14
C SER A 332 13.64 -2.05 12.04
N GLN A 333 12.38 -2.24 12.43
CA GLN A 333 11.23 -2.35 11.53
C GLN A 333 10.72 -0.98 11.11
N ALA A 334 10.32 -0.80 9.85
CA ALA A 334 9.77 0.45 9.34
C ALA A 334 8.80 0.24 8.18
N THR A 335 7.85 1.17 8.05
CA THR A 335 7.03 1.34 6.86
C THR A 335 7.69 2.30 5.88
N PHE A 336 7.84 1.87 4.63
CA PHE A 336 8.37 2.65 3.52
C PHE A 336 7.22 3.18 2.68
N LEU A 337 7.13 4.50 2.52
CA LEU A 337 6.05 5.18 1.83
C LEU A 337 6.51 5.73 0.48
N TYR A 338 5.74 5.47 -0.57
CA TYR A 338 5.94 6.08 -1.90
C TYR A 338 5.14 7.37 -1.96
N ALA A 339 5.79 8.46 -1.57
CA ALA A 339 5.22 9.80 -1.54
C ALA A 339 5.99 10.75 -2.48
N PRO A 340 5.33 11.75 -3.09
CA PRO A 340 5.97 12.72 -3.99
C PRO A 340 6.97 13.64 -3.26
N SER A 341 6.83 13.78 -1.94
CA SER A 341 7.80 14.46 -1.08
C SER A 341 7.82 13.81 0.31
N ASN A 342 8.78 14.21 1.15
CA ASN A 342 8.78 13.87 2.57
C ASN A 342 8.04 14.92 3.43
N GLY A 343 7.11 15.68 2.83
CA GLY A 343 6.16 16.51 3.55
C GLY A 343 5.14 15.65 4.30
N PHE A 344 4.66 16.15 5.45
CA PHE A 344 3.74 15.40 6.31
C PHE A 344 2.48 14.93 5.58
N ASP A 345 1.83 15.82 4.82
CA ASP A 345 0.58 15.50 4.14
C ASP A 345 0.76 14.45 3.03
N ASP A 346 1.84 14.57 2.24
CA ASP A 346 2.18 13.60 1.20
C ASP A 346 2.45 12.21 1.78
N LEU A 347 3.16 12.15 2.92
CA LEU A 347 3.40 10.91 3.65
C LEU A 347 2.11 10.32 4.23
N MET A 348 1.26 11.14 4.85
CA MET A 348 -0.02 10.68 5.42
C MET A 348 -0.99 10.21 4.35
N GLN A 349 -0.99 10.85 3.17
CA GLN A 349 -1.76 10.38 2.02
C GLN A 349 -1.23 9.04 1.51
N ALA A 350 0.10 8.90 1.33
CA ALA A 350 0.70 7.65 0.87
C ALA A 350 0.43 6.49 1.86
N LEU A 351 0.50 6.77 3.16
CA LEU A 351 0.15 5.83 4.22
C LEU A 351 -1.34 5.43 4.13
N PHE A 352 -2.24 6.41 4.04
CA PHE A 352 -3.68 6.15 3.94
C PHE A 352 -4.05 5.36 2.69
N GLU A 353 -3.43 5.66 1.54
CA GLU A 353 -3.66 4.94 0.28
C GLU A 353 -3.05 3.53 0.30
N GLY A 354 -2.13 3.23 1.22
CA GLY A 354 -1.39 1.98 1.24
C GLY A 354 -0.36 1.89 0.12
N ARG A 355 0.22 3.02 -0.32
CA ARG A 355 1.34 3.05 -1.27
C ARG A 355 2.65 2.78 -0.54
N ALA A 356 2.72 1.56 0.02
CA ALA A 356 3.72 1.23 1.00
C ALA A 356 4.24 -0.21 0.84
N TYR A 357 5.33 -0.46 1.54
CA TYR A 357 5.70 -1.79 2.00
C TYR A 357 6.36 -1.65 3.36
N ASP A 358 6.41 -2.75 4.10
CA ASP A 358 7.13 -2.83 5.36
C ASP A 358 8.43 -3.60 5.17
N ALA A 359 9.51 -3.11 5.78
CA ALA A 359 10.79 -3.80 5.77
C ALA A 359 11.66 -3.38 6.96
N ARG A 360 12.70 -4.17 7.23
CA ARG A 360 13.76 -3.74 8.14
C ARG A 360 14.59 -2.61 7.50
N LEU A 361 14.95 -1.60 8.29
CA LEU A 361 15.64 -0.37 7.87
C LEU A 361 16.99 -0.62 7.17
N GLY A 362 17.63 -1.78 7.39
CA GLY A 362 18.92 -2.11 6.79
C GLY A 362 20.01 -1.05 7.11
N THR A 363 20.99 -0.90 6.21
CA THR A 363 21.89 0.28 6.18
C THR A 363 21.48 1.18 5.00
N SER A 364 21.94 2.44 4.97
CA SER A 364 21.58 3.43 3.93
C SER A 364 21.89 3.00 2.48
N ALA A 365 22.61 1.90 2.28
CA ALA A 365 22.89 1.30 0.96
C ALA A 365 22.18 -0.05 0.71
N GLY A 366 21.33 -0.57 1.62
CA GLY A 366 21.01 -1.99 1.68
C GLY A 366 19.64 -2.43 2.24
N HIS A 367 18.63 -1.57 2.33
CA HIS A 367 17.29 -2.02 2.78
C HIS A 367 16.53 -2.77 1.67
N LEU A 368 15.66 -3.71 2.04
CA LEU A 368 14.78 -4.42 1.11
C LEU A 368 13.95 -3.39 0.30
N SER A 369 13.77 -3.63 -0.99
CA SER A 369 12.86 -2.86 -1.84
C SER A 369 11.79 -3.80 -2.38
N LEU A 370 10.52 -3.46 -2.20
CA LEU A 370 9.40 -4.25 -2.70
C LEU A 370 8.49 -3.37 -3.56
N LEU A 371 8.09 -3.94 -4.69
CA LEU A 371 7.06 -3.44 -5.57
C LEU A 371 6.06 -4.57 -5.77
N PHE A 372 4.80 -4.31 -5.46
CA PHE A 372 3.71 -5.25 -5.67
C PHE A 372 2.52 -4.55 -6.29
N ASN A 373 2.12 -4.99 -7.48
CA ASN A 373 1.06 -4.34 -8.24
C ASN A 373 0.32 -5.32 -9.17
N VAL A 374 -0.76 -4.84 -9.78
CA VAL A 374 -1.51 -5.51 -10.84
C VAL A 374 -0.76 -5.29 -12.16
N GLY A 375 -0.31 -6.37 -12.79
CA GLY A 375 0.54 -6.31 -13.97
C GLY A 375 1.97 -5.79 -13.70
N ALA A 376 2.85 -5.91 -14.70
CA ALA A 376 4.28 -5.63 -14.55
C ALA A 376 4.72 -4.22 -15.01
N SER A 377 3.78 -3.35 -15.39
CA SER A 377 4.09 -2.01 -15.92
C SER A 377 4.15 -0.92 -14.85
N ALA A 378 3.72 -1.21 -13.62
CA ALA A 378 3.70 -0.24 -12.54
C ALA A 378 5.11 0.06 -12.01
N THR A 379 5.34 1.29 -11.59
CA THR A 379 6.60 1.75 -10.98
C THR A 379 6.46 2.04 -9.48
N GLU A 380 5.23 1.95 -8.95
CA GLU A 380 4.87 2.21 -7.55
C GLU A 380 4.01 1.05 -7.03
N PRO A 381 3.99 0.80 -5.71
CA PRO A 381 3.05 -0.16 -5.11
C PRO A 381 1.60 0.18 -5.44
N TYR A 382 0.77 -0.86 -5.52
CA TYR A 382 -0.67 -0.69 -5.69
C TYR A 382 -1.26 0.08 -4.49
N PRO A 383 -2.24 1.00 -4.69
CA PRO A 383 -2.89 1.71 -3.60
C PRO A 383 -3.83 0.77 -2.84
N ALA A 384 -3.25 -0.03 -1.94
CA ALA A 384 -3.87 -1.19 -1.27
C ALA A 384 -5.14 -0.86 -0.47
N ARG A 385 -5.35 0.41 -0.10
CA ARG A 385 -6.60 0.86 0.53
C ARG A 385 -7.83 0.63 -0.36
N TYR A 386 -7.66 0.66 -1.68
CA TYR A 386 -8.75 0.58 -2.65
C TYR A 386 -8.81 -0.80 -3.31
N PRO A 387 -9.89 -1.58 -3.08
CA PRO A 387 -10.05 -2.88 -3.73
C PRO A 387 -10.08 -2.77 -5.25
N LEU A 388 -9.55 -3.79 -5.92
CA LEU A 388 -9.73 -3.99 -7.36
C LEU A 388 -11.04 -4.74 -7.61
N TYR A 389 -12.01 -4.07 -8.21
CA TYR A 389 -13.28 -4.66 -8.56
C TYR A 389 -13.14 -5.48 -9.85
N VAL A 390 -13.44 -6.77 -9.78
CA VAL A 390 -13.35 -7.71 -10.91
C VAL A 390 -14.61 -8.58 -11.00
N PRO A 391 -15.06 -8.96 -12.21
CA PRO A 391 -16.09 -9.97 -12.39
C PRO A 391 -15.84 -11.24 -11.58
N SER A 392 -16.91 -11.88 -11.09
CA SER A 392 -16.80 -13.10 -10.30
C SER A 392 -16.08 -14.21 -11.06
N GLY A 393 -15.12 -14.88 -10.40
CA GLY A 393 -14.28 -15.91 -11.02
C GLY A 393 -13.20 -15.38 -11.95
N GLN A 394 -13.06 -14.06 -12.12
CA GLN A 394 -11.98 -13.47 -12.91
C GLN A 394 -10.63 -13.67 -12.21
N THR A 395 -9.63 -14.00 -13.03
CA THR A 395 -8.24 -14.07 -12.64
C THR A 395 -7.53 -12.79 -13.03
N VAL A 396 -6.72 -12.24 -12.12
CA VAL A 396 -5.84 -11.10 -12.36
C VAL A 396 -4.38 -11.47 -12.15
N SER A 397 -3.51 -10.86 -12.92
CA SER A 397 -2.07 -11.02 -12.81
C SER A 397 -1.49 -10.02 -11.83
N LEU A 398 -0.87 -10.51 -10.77
CA LEU A 398 -0.16 -9.72 -9.76
C LEU A 398 1.34 -9.91 -9.96
N HIS A 399 2.09 -8.82 -9.99
CA HIS A 399 3.53 -8.80 -10.19
C HIS A 399 4.22 -8.34 -8.91
N ALA A 400 5.28 -9.06 -8.54
CA ALA A 400 6.15 -8.70 -7.43
C ALA A 400 7.59 -8.56 -7.95
N ALA A 401 8.20 -7.41 -7.70
CA ALA A 401 9.62 -7.16 -7.90
C ALA A 401 10.26 -6.78 -6.57
N ILE A 402 11.25 -7.56 -6.15
CA ILE A 402 11.94 -7.42 -4.87
C ILE A 402 13.43 -7.37 -5.14
N ALA A 403 14.12 -6.43 -4.50
CA ALA A 403 15.57 -6.30 -4.55
C ALA A 403 16.16 -6.26 -3.14
N ARG A 404 17.43 -6.68 -3.04
CA ARG A 404 18.25 -6.72 -1.83
C ARG A 404 17.70 -7.70 -0.78
N ILE A 405 17.24 -8.86 -1.25
CA ILE A 405 16.80 -9.98 -0.40
C ILE A 405 18.00 -10.47 0.44
N PRO A 406 17.88 -10.54 1.78
CA PRO A 406 18.91 -11.10 2.65
C PRO A 406 19.26 -12.55 2.31
N ALA A 407 20.51 -12.92 2.54
CA ALA A 407 20.97 -14.27 2.24
C ALA A 407 20.34 -15.29 3.18
N GLY A 408 19.61 -16.27 2.63
CA GLY A 408 18.92 -17.32 3.39
C GLY A 408 17.41 -17.14 3.46
N ASP A 409 16.91 -15.93 3.16
CA ASP A 409 15.49 -15.63 3.16
C ASP A 409 14.73 -16.27 1.99
N VAL A 410 13.43 -16.40 2.18
CA VAL A 410 12.50 -17.01 1.23
C VAL A 410 11.39 -16.02 0.87
N VAL A 411 11.11 -15.87 -0.42
CA VAL A 411 9.95 -15.09 -0.88
C VAL A 411 8.69 -15.94 -0.86
N ARG A 412 7.67 -15.46 -0.15
CA ARG A 412 6.40 -16.14 0.06
C ARG A 412 5.24 -15.37 -0.52
N TRP A 413 4.28 -16.09 -1.09
CA TRP A 413 3.02 -15.51 -1.56
C TRP A 413 1.91 -15.99 -0.65
N VAL A 414 1.35 -15.06 0.12
CA VAL A 414 0.18 -15.32 0.95
C VAL A 414 -1.05 -15.01 0.12
N GLN A 415 -1.93 -16.00 -0.07
CA GLN A 415 -3.20 -15.83 -0.76
C GLN A 415 -4.32 -16.26 0.19
N ASN A 416 -5.21 -15.33 0.56
CA ASN A 416 -6.30 -15.60 1.52
C ASN A 416 -5.80 -16.24 2.84
N GLY A 417 -4.63 -15.81 3.32
CA GLY A 417 -3.98 -16.33 4.54
C GLY A 417 -3.38 -17.73 4.39
N VAL A 418 -3.26 -18.23 3.16
CA VAL A 418 -2.61 -19.51 2.85
C VAL A 418 -1.32 -19.24 2.09
N ILE A 419 -0.24 -19.84 2.58
CA ILE A 419 1.08 -19.82 1.95
C ILE A 419 1.12 -20.94 0.90
N GLY A 420 1.47 -20.62 -0.34
CA GLY A 420 1.41 -21.57 -1.46
C GLY A 420 2.49 -22.67 -1.41
N PRO A 421 2.26 -23.86 -1.99
CA PRO A 421 3.27 -24.90 -2.08
C PRO A 421 4.41 -24.50 -3.04
N GLY A 422 5.65 -24.74 -2.66
CA GLY A 422 6.81 -24.56 -3.55
C GLY A 422 7.52 -23.21 -3.48
N GLU A 423 7.41 -22.50 -2.35
CA GLU A 423 8.24 -21.33 -2.04
C GLU A 423 9.67 -21.79 -1.78
N ALA A 424 10.42 -22.00 -2.86
CA ALA A 424 11.83 -22.31 -2.82
C ALA A 424 12.62 -21.06 -2.37
N PRO A 425 13.78 -21.24 -1.71
CA PRO A 425 14.70 -20.14 -1.42
C PRO A 425 14.99 -19.36 -2.70
N THR A 426 14.96 -18.03 -2.63
CA THR A 426 15.46 -17.22 -3.74
C THR A 426 16.95 -17.45 -3.85
N SER A 427 17.43 -18.00 -4.96
CA SER A 427 18.85 -18.30 -5.17
C SER A 427 19.72 -17.05 -5.42
N GLY A 428 19.28 -15.88 -4.96
CA GLY A 428 19.92 -14.59 -5.20
C GLY A 428 19.33 -13.46 -4.38
N THR A 429 19.81 -12.24 -4.65
CA THR A 429 19.45 -11.01 -3.94
C THR A 429 18.22 -10.29 -4.52
N SER A 430 17.52 -10.90 -5.46
CA SER A 430 16.37 -10.32 -6.15
C SER A 430 15.32 -11.37 -6.52
N TYR A 431 14.08 -10.93 -6.64
CA TYR A 431 12.94 -11.73 -7.07
C TYR A 431 12.07 -10.92 -8.02
N ASP A 432 11.70 -11.50 -9.15
CA ASP A 432 10.79 -10.88 -10.12
C ASP A 432 9.85 -11.97 -10.65
N ALA A 433 8.57 -11.88 -10.29
CA ALA A 433 7.59 -12.89 -10.69
C ALA A 433 6.18 -12.33 -10.79
N THR A 434 5.41 -12.91 -11.71
CA THR A 434 3.97 -12.70 -11.81
C THR A 434 3.23 -13.96 -11.36
N ARG A 435 2.23 -13.81 -10.51
CA ARG A 435 1.28 -14.86 -10.14
C ARG A 435 -0.15 -14.42 -10.37
N SER A 436 -1.01 -15.40 -10.54
CA SER A 436 -2.44 -15.18 -10.69
C SER A 436 -3.14 -15.18 -9.33
N LEU A 437 -4.08 -14.25 -9.15
CA LEU A 437 -5.08 -14.28 -8.08
C LEU A 437 -6.47 -14.33 -8.72
N THR A 438 -7.27 -15.31 -8.31
CA THR A 438 -8.66 -15.45 -8.79
C THR A 438 -9.59 -15.01 -7.69
N LEU A 439 -10.60 -14.19 -8.04
CA LEU A 439 -11.65 -13.85 -7.09
C LEU A 439 -12.51 -15.09 -6.80
N SER A 440 -12.37 -15.66 -5.61
CA SER A 440 -13.21 -16.76 -5.10
C SER A 440 -14.18 -16.25 -4.03
N GLY A 441 -15.47 -16.27 -4.30
CA GLY A 441 -16.49 -15.81 -3.34
C GLY A 441 -16.62 -14.29 -3.32
N SER A 442 -16.73 -13.71 -2.11
CA SER A 442 -16.98 -12.27 -1.91
C SER A 442 -15.71 -11.41 -1.81
N THR A 443 -14.55 -12.03 -1.69
CA THR A 443 -13.26 -11.34 -1.63
C THR A 443 -12.12 -12.31 -1.92
N SER A 444 -10.99 -11.81 -2.40
CA SER A 444 -9.72 -12.52 -2.35
C SER A 444 -8.59 -11.51 -2.17
N TYR A 445 -7.52 -11.84 -1.46
CA TYR A 445 -6.35 -10.98 -1.39
C TYR A 445 -5.07 -11.77 -1.56
N ALA A 446 -4.02 -11.06 -1.96
CA ALA A 446 -2.66 -11.55 -1.89
C ALA A 446 -1.71 -10.49 -1.32
N ARG A 447 -0.65 -10.96 -0.66
CA ARG A 447 0.54 -10.17 -0.32
C ARG A 447 1.79 -11.02 -0.53
N VAL A 448 2.94 -10.37 -0.56
CA VAL A 448 4.24 -11.03 -0.70
C VAL A 448 5.10 -10.72 0.52
N GLU A 449 5.70 -11.75 1.09
CA GLU A 449 6.55 -11.66 2.29
C GLU A 449 7.97 -12.11 1.95
N VAL A 450 8.96 -11.47 2.56
CA VAL A 450 10.34 -11.93 2.63
C VAL A 450 10.56 -12.48 4.03
N PHE A 451 10.69 -13.80 4.11
CA PHE A 451 10.66 -14.56 5.35
C PHE A 451 12.05 -15.10 5.71
N ASP A 452 12.46 -14.87 6.96
CA ASP A 452 13.66 -15.45 7.56
C ASP A 452 13.31 -16.81 8.17
N PRO A 453 13.80 -17.94 7.62
CA PRO A 453 13.52 -19.27 8.17
C PRO A 453 14.23 -19.59 9.48
N THR A 454 15.14 -18.73 9.92
CA THR A 454 15.96 -18.89 11.11
C THR A 454 16.02 -17.59 11.91
N PRO A 455 14.86 -17.05 12.33
CA PRO A 455 14.83 -15.72 12.90
C PRO A 455 15.58 -15.67 14.22
N THR A 456 16.36 -14.61 14.39
CA THR A 456 17.08 -14.34 15.65
C THR A 456 16.11 -13.91 16.76
N GLU A 457 14.97 -13.32 16.40
CA GLU A 457 13.88 -12.95 17.30
C GLU A 457 12.61 -13.74 16.91
N PRO A 458 12.08 -14.63 17.77
CA PRO A 458 11.01 -15.56 17.41
C PRO A 458 9.70 -14.90 16.93
N LEU A 459 9.45 -13.65 17.33
CA LEU A 459 8.24 -12.92 16.97
C LEU A 459 8.39 -12.07 15.69
N ALA A 460 9.60 -11.91 15.16
CA ALA A 460 9.92 -11.09 13.99
C ALA A 460 10.60 -11.95 12.90
N ASP A 461 9.83 -12.87 12.31
CA ASP A 461 10.25 -13.84 11.30
C ASP A 461 10.22 -13.32 9.85
N ARG A 462 9.93 -12.03 9.67
CA ARG A 462 9.85 -11.36 8.37
C ARG A 462 10.86 -10.23 8.30
N ASP A 463 11.54 -10.15 7.16
CA ASP A 463 12.46 -9.06 6.81
C ASP A 463 11.76 -8.00 5.96
N GLY A 464 10.64 -8.36 5.33
CA GLY A 464 9.69 -7.40 4.78
C GLY A 464 8.39 -8.02 4.28
N THR A 465 7.39 -7.18 4.02
CA THR A 465 6.09 -7.55 3.47
C THR A 465 5.53 -6.42 2.61
N THR A 466 4.79 -6.76 1.56
CA THR A 466 4.01 -5.81 0.78
C THR A 466 2.69 -5.52 1.49
N GLU A 467 2.03 -4.43 1.12
CA GLU A 467 0.59 -4.30 1.38
C GLU A 467 -0.22 -5.37 0.63
N ALA A 468 -1.42 -5.66 1.12
CA ALA A 468 -2.33 -6.63 0.52
C ALA A 468 -3.14 -6.03 -0.63
N ILE A 469 -3.06 -6.63 -1.83
CA ILE A 469 -3.96 -6.29 -2.93
C ILE A 469 -5.22 -7.12 -2.78
N MET A 470 -6.36 -6.44 -2.67
CA MET A 470 -7.67 -7.04 -2.46
C MET A 470 -8.53 -6.99 -3.73
N LEU A 471 -9.15 -8.11 -4.07
CA LEU A 471 -10.16 -8.24 -5.11
C LEU A 471 -11.55 -8.20 -4.49
N ALA A 472 -12.41 -7.38 -5.06
CA ALA A 472 -13.83 -7.30 -4.72
C ALA A 472 -14.70 -7.67 -5.94
N PRO A 473 -15.93 -8.18 -5.73
CA PRO A 473 -16.85 -8.41 -6.84
C PRO A 473 -17.21 -7.10 -7.54
N ALA A 474 -16.98 -7.04 -8.84
CA ALA A 474 -17.52 -5.99 -9.70
C ALA A 474 -19.06 -6.06 -9.76
N ALA A 475 -19.67 -4.98 -10.23
CA ALA A 475 -21.09 -4.94 -10.51
C ALA A 475 -21.53 -6.09 -11.44
N GLY A 476 -22.71 -6.65 -11.18
CA GLY A 476 -23.27 -7.71 -12.00
C GLY A 476 -23.39 -7.28 -13.47
N GLY A 477 -22.91 -8.11 -14.39
CA GLY A 477 -22.96 -7.84 -15.83
C GLY A 477 -21.74 -7.14 -16.42
N VAL A 478 -20.80 -6.67 -15.59
CA VAL A 478 -19.51 -6.14 -16.07
C VAL A 478 -18.81 -7.22 -16.93
N PRO A 479 -18.39 -6.89 -18.18
CA PRO A 479 -17.73 -7.84 -19.08
C PRO A 479 -16.48 -8.48 -18.48
N ALA A 480 -16.23 -9.75 -18.84
CA ALA A 480 -15.00 -10.43 -18.49
C ALA A 480 -13.78 -9.68 -19.04
N GLY A 481 -12.73 -9.57 -18.23
CA GLY A 481 -11.51 -8.84 -18.57
C GLY A 481 -11.55 -7.35 -18.23
N MET A 482 -12.73 -6.80 -17.88
CA MET A 482 -12.79 -5.47 -17.27
C MET A 482 -12.48 -5.53 -15.78
N SER A 483 -11.92 -4.44 -15.26
CA SER A 483 -11.76 -4.21 -13.82
C SER A 483 -11.71 -2.72 -13.54
N TYR A 484 -11.91 -2.33 -12.29
CA TYR A 484 -11.80 -0.93 -11.90
C TYR A 484 -11.39 -0.76 -10.45
N HIS A 485 -10.70 0.34 -10.15
CA HIS A 485 -10.31 0.73 -8.81
C HIS A 485 -10.10 2.25 -8.72
N VAL A 486 -10.10 2.77 -7.50
CA VAL A 486 -9.64 4.13 -7.23
C VAL A 486 -8.11 4.10 -7.15
N GLU A 487 -7.47 4.95 -7.93
CA GLU A 487 -6.02 5.12 -7.90
C GLU A 487 -5.61 6.06 -6.77
N ARG A 488 -6.29 7.20 -6.64
CA ARG A 488 -5.98 8.25 -5.67
C ARG A 488 -7.19 9.15 -5.45
N VAL A 489 -7.31 9.75 -4.27
CA VAL A 489 -8.23 10.87 -4.05
C VAL A 489 -7.42 12.02 -3.47
N THR A 490 -7.35 13.12 -4.20
CA THR A 490 -6.58 14.31 -3.81
C THR A 490 -7.53 15.33 -3.19
N PRO A 491 -7.41 15.66 -1.89
CA PRO A 491 -8.25 16.69 -1.28
C PRO A 491 -8.00 18.07 -1.89
N ALA A 492 -8.95 19.00 -1.71
CA ALA A 492 -8.71 20.39 -2.08
C ALA A 492 -7.54 20.99 -1.29
N SER A 493 -6.82 21.93 -1.88
CA SER A 493 -5.68 22.60 -1.24
C SER A 493 -6.03 23.13 0.15
N GLY A 494 -5.24 22.75 1.17
CA GLY A 494 -5.45 23.15 2.56
C GLY A 494 -6.53 22.35 3.30
N GLN A 495 -7.10 21.31 2.68
CA GLN A 495 -7.97 20.35 3.33
C GLN A 495 -7.24 19.01 3.50
N HIS A 496 -7.61 18.25 4.52
CA HIS A 496 -7.09 16.91 4.80
C HIS A 496 -8.27 15.94 4.87
N ALA A 497 -8.18 14.82 4.16
CA ALA A 497 -9.28 13.87 4.04
C ALA A 497 -8.77 12.41 3.97
N PHE A 498 -7.64 12.13 4.60
CA PHE A 498 -6.94 10.84 4.53
C PHE A 498 -7.50 9.82 5.54
N THR A 499 -8.82 9.64 5.54
CA THR A 499 -9.52 8.76 6.49
C THR A 499 -10.67 8.04 5.80
N LYS A 500 -10.94 6.80 6.24
CA LYS A 500 -12.01 5.98 5.66
C LYS A 500 -13.42 6.52 5.92
N GLY A 501 -13.56 7.45 6.88
CA GLY A 501 -14.81 8.12 7.17
C GLY A 501 -15.16 9.21 6.15
N ILE A 502 -14.12 9.89 5.65
CA ILE A 502 -14.21 11.09 4.79
C ILE A 502 -13.99 10.72 3.31
N THR A 503 -12.95 9.94 3.02
CA THR A 503 -12.59 9.46 1.68
C THR A 503 -12.85 7.96 1.60
N ARG A 504 -13.88 7.58 0.85
CA ARG A 504 -14.30 6.17 0.71
C ARG A 504 -13.94 5.62 -0.66
N GLY A 505 -13.79 6.47 -1.67
CA GLY A 505 -13.70 6.05 -3.06
C GLY A 505 -15.01 5.45 -3.55
N ILE A 506 -14.93 4.33 -4.27
CA ILE A 506 -16.10 3.65 -4.83
C ILE A 506 -16.94 3.00 -3.73
N THR A 507 -18.19 3.45 -3.56
CA THR A 507 -19.15 2.91 -2.59
C THR A 507 -20.27 2.11 -3.24
N ALA A 508 -20.52 2.33 -4.53
CA ALA A 508 -21.43 1.51 -5.33
C ALA A 508 -20.97 1.46 -6.79
N SER A 509 -21.40 0.42 -7.51
CA SER A 509 -21.20 0.32 -8.95
C SER A 509 -22.35 -0.45 -9.61
N SER A 510 -22.64 -0.15 -10.87
CA SER A 510 -23.64 -0.86 -11.68
C SER A 510 -23.19 -0.94 -13.15
N TRP A 511 -23.71 -1.94 -13.86
CA TRP A 511 -23.49 -2.10 -15.30
C TRP A 511 -24.82 -2.08 -16.05
N SER A 512 -24.93 -1.21 -17.06
CA SER A 512 -26.05 -1.21 -18.00
C SER A 512 -25.65 -1.96 -19.27
N ALA A 513 -26.17 -3.18 -19.47
CA ALA A 513 -25.91 -3.94 -20.70
C ALA A 513 -26.49 -3.27 -21.95
N GLY A 514 -27.65 -2.61 -21.83
CA GLY A 514 -28.31 -1.93 -22.95
C GLY A 514 -27.55 -0.70 -23.43
N SER A 515 -26.95 0.05 -22.50
CA SER A 515 -26.17 1.26 -22.80
C SER A 515 -24.66 1.00 -22.87
N GLN A 516 -24.23 -0.24 -22.58
CA GLN A 516 -22.83 -0.62 -22.35
C GLN A 516 -22.08 0.39 -21.49
N SER A 517 -22.65 0.72 -20.33
CA SER A 517 -22.06 1.71 -19.42
C SER A 517 -21.79 1.16 -18.03
N LEU A 518 -20.63 1.53 -17.50
CA LEU A 518 -20.25 1.32 -16.11
C LEU A 518 -20.57 2.60 -15.34
N SER A 519 -21.41 2.50 -14.32
CA SER A 519 -21.67 3.59 -13.39
C SER A 519 -21.00 3.29 -12.04
N LEU A 520 -20.30 4.28 -11.50
CA LEU A 520 -19.58 4.23 -10.22
C LEU A 520 -20.10 5.36 -9.33
N THR A 521 -20.40 5.07 -8.07
CA THR A 521 -20.68 6.08 -7.04
C THR A 521 -19.43 6.28 -6.21
N LEU A 522 -18.90 7.51 -6.23
CA LEU A 522 -17.77 7.94 -5.42
C LEU A 522 -18.27 8.71 -4.21
N THR A 523 -17.80 8.39 -3.00
CA THR A 523 -18.20 9.09 -1.77
C THR A 523 -16.98 9.63 -1.06
N ASP A 524 -16.65 10.87 -1.36
CA ASP A 524 -15.46 11.56 -0.90
C ASP A 524 -15.80 12.98 -0.42
N GLN A 525 -14.85 13.70 0.16
CA GLN A 525 -15.09 15.07 0.58
C GLN A 525 -15.32 16.01 -0.62
N PRO A 526 -16.34 16.89 -0.60
CA PRO A 526 -16.53 17.89 -1.65
C PRO A 526 -15.28 18.73 -1.89
N GLY A 527 -14.95 18.94 -3.17
CA GLY A 527 -13.73 19.61 -3.63
C GLY A 527 -12.53 18.69 -3.85
N SER A 528 -12.60 17.41 -3.45
CA SER A 528 -11.57 16.43 -3.76
C SER A 528 -11.58 16.05 -5.25
N LEU A 529 -10.45 15.57 -5.77
CA LEU A 529 -10.30 15.04 -7.12
C LEU A 529 -9.98 13.54 -7.02
N ALA A 530 -10.95 12.70 -7.35
CA ALA A 530 -10.77 11.26 -7.40
C ALA A 530 -10.21 10.83 -8.76
N GLU A 531 -9.21 9.98 -8.75
CA GLU A 531 -8.65 9.31 -9.91
C GLU A 531 -9.09 7.85 -9.92
N VAL A 532 -9.75 7.43 -11.00
CA VAL A 532 -10.24 6.06 -11.19
C VAL A 532 -9.58 5.47 -12.42
N ARG A 533 -9.21 4.19 -12.34
CA ARG A 533 -8.75 3.40 -13.48
C ARG A 533 -9.78 2.34 -13.80
N VAL A 534 -10.13 2.22 -15.09
CA VAL A 534 -11.00 1.16 -15.61
C VAL A 534 -10.24 0.42 -16.69
N ALA A 535 -9.79 -0.81 -16.40
CA ALA A 535 -9.19 -1.67 -17.41
C ALA A 535 -10.29 -2.12 -18.39
N SER A 536 -10.09 -1.89 -19.67
CA SER A 536 -11.01 -2.24 -20.74
C SER A 536 -10.30 -2.35 -22.10
N ALA A 537 -10.49 -3.50 -22.75
CA ALA A 537 -10.10 -3.68 -24.15
C ALA A 537 -11.03 -2.91 -25.13
N THR A 538 -12.21 -2.50 -24.67
CA THR A 538 -13.16 -1.69 -25.45
C THR A 538 -12.91 -0.21 -25.18
N ALA A 539 -12.78 0.58 -26.24
CA ALA A 539 -12.64 2.02 -26.11
C ALA A 539 -13.91 2.67 -25.52
N PRO A 540 -13.77 3.63 -24.59
CA PRO A 540 -14.90 4.42 -24.12
C PRO A 540 -15.38 5.38 -25.23
N GLN A 541 -16.69 5.56 -25.33
CA GLN A 541 -17.32 6.59 -26.15
C GLN A 541 -17.40 7.94 -25.42
N SER A 542 -17.72 7.90 -24.13
CA SER A 542 -17.87 9.09 -23.31
C SER A 542 -17.69 8.79 -21.83
N VAL A 543 -17.29 9.82 -21.09
CA VAL A 543 -17.36 9.82 -19.63
C VAL A 543 -18.25 10.98 -19.20
N ALA A 544 -19.12 10.73 -18.22
CA ALA A 544 -19.97 11.73 -17.62
C ALA A 544 -19.87 11.69 -16.09
N GLU A 545 -19.98 12.85 -15.46
CA GLU A 545 -20.05 13.02 -14.01
C GLU A 545 -21.36 13.72 -13.67
N ASN A 546 -22.18 13.10 -12.82
CA ASN A 546 -23.51 13.56 -12.46
C ASN A 546 -24.38 13.91 -13.70
N GLY A 547 -24.21 13.13 -14.78
CA GLY A 547 -24.89 13.32 -16.07
C GLY A 547 -24.28 14.40 -16.97
N SER A 548 -23.25 15.13 -16.53
CA SER A 548 -22.54 16.13 -17.33
C SER A 548 -21.31 15.53 -18.01
N SER A 549 -21.10 15.83 -19.29
CA SER A 549 -19.96 15.29 -20.03
C SER A 549 -18.62 15.79 -19.48
N VAL A 550 -17.67 14.87 -19.32
CA VAL A 550 -16.29 15.14 -18.92
C VAL A 550 -15.41 15.16 -20.17
N ALA A 551 -14.54 16.17 -20.30
CA ALA A 551 -13.68 16.34 -21.46
C ALA A 551 -12.57 15.28 -21.51
N ALA A 552 -12.27 14.80 -22.72
CA ALA A 552 -11.12 13.92 -22.97
C ALA A 552 -9.82 14.72 -23.05
N ALA A 553 -8.76 14.24 -22.41
CA ALA A 553 -7.40 14.74 -22.56
C ALA A 553 -6.77 14.25 -23.87
N GLY A 554 -5.91 15.06 -24.48
CA GLY A 554 -5.19 14.68 -25.71
C GLY A 554 -4.06 13.67 -25.48
N SER A 555 -3.54 13.56 -24.26
CA SER A 555 -2.47 12.66 -23.88
C SER A 555 -2.55 12.27 -22.40
N LEU A 556 -1.83 11.21 -22.01
CA LEU A 556 -1.69 10.84 -20.60
C LEU A 556 -1.04 11.94 -19.77
N THR A 557 -0.08 12.68 -20.34
CA THR A 557 0.56 13.81 -19.68
C THR A 557 -0.42 14.95 -19.41
N ASP A 558 -1.29 15.27 -20.37
CA ASP A 558 -2.35 16.28 -20.19
C ASP A 558 -3.35 15.83 -19.12
N PHE A 559 -3.71 14.54 -19.11
CA PHE A 559 -4.54 13.96 -18.06
C PHE A 559 -3.91 14.09 -16.68
N GLN A 560 -2.61 13.75 -16.54
CA GLN A 560 -1.88 13.86 -15.28
C GLN A 560 -1.80 15.30 -14.79
N ALA A 561 -1.63 16.27 -15.69
CA ALA A 561 -1.59 17.70 -15.35
C ALA A 561 -2.98 18.31 -15.03
N ALA A 562 -4.07 17.65 -15.42
CA ALA A 562 -5.42 18.18 -15.21
C ALA A 562 -5.77 18.28 -13.72
N THR A 563 -6.27 19.45 -13.30
CA THR A 563 -6.74 19.73 -11.93
C THR A 563 -8.27 19.75 -11.81
N ALA A 564 -8.97 19.39 -12.89
CA ALA A 564 -10.42 19.34 -13.00
C ALA A 564 -10.85 18.02 -13.65
N GLY A 565 -12.16 17.83 -13.84
CA GLY A 565 -12.70 16.65 -14.51
C GLY A 565 -12.08 16.44 -15.89
N SER A 566 -11.49 15.27 -16.09
CA SER A 566 -10.83 14.88 -17.35
C SER A 566 -10.80 13.36 -17.47
N TRP A 567 -10.72 12.82 -18.69
CA TRP A 567 -10.44 11.40 -18.88
C TRP A 567 -9.49 11.14 -20.04
N PHE A 568 -8.84 9.96 -20.07
CA PHE A 568 -7.94 9.52 -21.14
C PHE A 568 -8.05 8.02 -21.35
N TYR A 569 -7.79 7.54 -22.57
CA TYR A 569 -7.74 6.11 -22.89
C TYR A 569 -6.44 5.79 -23.61
N ASP A 570 -5.65 4.85 -23.07
CA ASP A 570 -4.35 4.47 -23.62
C ASP A 570 -4.39 3.23 -24.53
N GLY A 571 -5.59 2.71 -24.83
CA GLY A 571 -5.79 1.46 -25.55
C GLY A 571 -6.04 0.23 -24.67
N ALA A 572 -5.88 0.35 -23.34
CA ALA A 572 -6.14 -0.73 -22.39
C ALA A 572 -6.83 -0.26 -21.10
N THR A 573 -6.65 1.00 -20.71
CA THR A 573 -7.14 1.58 -19.47
C THR A 573 -7.81 2.92 -19.74
N VAL A 574 -9.02 3.10 -19.23
CA VAL A 574 -9.67 4.39 -19.11
C VAL A 574 -9.24 5.03 -17.78
N TYR A 575 -8.58 6.17 -17.88
CA TYR A 575 -8.19 7.01 -16.76
C TYR A 575 -9.26 8.09 -16.59
N VAL A 576 -9.80 8.25 -15.38
CA VAL A 576 -10.84 9.25 -15.11
C VAL A 576 -10.44 10.08 -13.89
N LYS A 577 -10.54 11.40 -14.02
CA LYS A 577 -10.47 12.39 -12.95
C LYS A 577 -11.87 12.95 -12.72
N ALA A 578 -12.35 12.81 -11.49
CA ALA A 578 -13.71 13.12 -11.06
C ALA A 578 -13.67 14.10 -9.88
N PRO A 579 -13.96 15.40 -10.06
CA PRO A 579 -14.08 16.35 -8.97
C PRO A 579 -15.34 16.09 -8.14
N ALA A 580 -15.17 15.71 -6.87
CA ALA A 580 -16.26 15.48 -5.94
C ALA A 580 -17.07 16.77 -5.70
N ALA A 581 -18.20 16.95 -6.39
CA ALA A 581 -19.00 18.17 -6.32
C ALA A 581 -19.97 18.18 -5.14
N THR A 582 -20.50 17.01 -4.78
CA THR A 582 -21.59 16.86 -3.80
C THR A 582 -21.24 15.99 -2.61
N GLY A 583 -20.10 15.30 -2.69
CA GLY A 583 -19.64 14.31 -1.72
C GLY A 583 -20.25 12.92 -1.92
N SER A 584 -21.10 12.78 -2.93
CA SER A 584 -21.59 11.51 -3.46
C SER A 584 -21.84 11.67 -4.96
N ASP A 585 -20.82 11.46 -5.76
CA ASP A 585 -20.82 11.77 -7.19
C ASP A 585 -20.92 10.49 -8.03
N SER A 586 -21.66 10.56 -9.15
CA SER A 586 -21.86 9.43 -10.07
C SER A 586 -21.01 9.60 -11.32
N ILE A 587 -20.11 8.66 -11.57
CA ILE A 587 -19.29 8.60 -12.79
C ILE A 587 -19.83 7.53 -13.70
N GLU A 588 -20.14 7.88 -14.94
CA GLU A 588 -20.58 6.95 -15.98
C GLU A 588 -19.52 6.90 -17.08
N VAL A 589 -19.00 5.69 -17.34
CA VAL A 589 -18.13 5.40 -18.49
C VAL A 589 -18.95 4.58 -19.49
N SER A 590 -19.30 5.19 -20.61
CA SER A 590 -20.04 4.54 -21.69
C SER A 590 -19.07 3.97 -22.71
N PHE A 591 -19.19 2.71 -23.04
CA PHE A 591 -18.36 2.02 -24.03
C PHE A 591 -19.07 1.94 -25.36
N SER A 592 -18.30 1.90 -26.45
CA SER A 592 -18.89 1.61 -27.74
C SER A 592 -19.56 0.25 -27.67
N SER A 593 -20.84 0.17 -28.03
CA SER A 593 -21.40 -1.12 -28.35
C SER A 593 -20.59 -1.70 -29.47
N GLY A 594 -19.72 -2.67 -29.17
CA GLY A 594 -19.03 -3.44 -30.18
C GLY A 594 -20.12 -3.90 -31.14
N GLY A 595 -20.11 -3.36 -32.35
CA GLY A 595 -21.11 -3.67 -33.37
C GLY A 595 -21.22 -5.18 -33.45
N GLY A 596 -22.38 -5.74 -33.10
CA GLY A 596 -22.54 -7.18 -33.10
C GLY A 596 -22.19 -7.71 -34.48
N GLY A 597 -21.12 -8.51 -34.58
CA GLY A 597 -20.71 -9.09 -35.84
C GLY A 597 -21.85 -9.94 -36.41
N THR A 598 -22.43 -9.52 -37.53
CA THR A 598 -23.47 -10.28 -38.21
C THR A 598 -22.79 -11.31 -39.10
N THR A 599 -23.03 -12.60 -38.83
CA THR A 599 -22.54 -13.68 -39.68
C THR A 599 -23.64 -14.10 -40.65
N LEU A 600 -23.39 -13.92 -41.95
CA LEU A 600 -24.30 -14.30 -43.03
C LEU A 600 -23.82 -15.59 -43.68
N THR A 601 -24.74 -16.52 -43.92
CA THR A 601 -24.51 -17.69 -44.79
C THR A 601 -24.85 -17.34 -46.24
N PRO A 602 -24.26 -18.02 -47.24
CA PRO A 602 -24.56 -17.76 -48.63
C PRO A 602 -26.01 -18.12 -48.97
N THR A 603 -26.71 -17.18 -49.58
CA THR A 603 -28.05 -17.39 -50.16
C THR A 603 -28.01 -18.25 -51.42
N ALA A 604 -26.85 -18.29 -52.09
CA ALA A 604 -26.55 -19.16 -53.21
C ALA A 604 -25.03 -19.36 -53.33
N ASP A 605 -24.62 -20.55 -53.73
CA ASP A 605 -23.26 -20.83 -54.18
C ASP A 605 -23.29 -21.79 -55.38
N ALA A 606 -22.28 -21.74 -56.24
CA ALA A 606 -22.20 -22.63 -57.40
C ALA A 606 -20.79 -22.67 -57.96
N LYS A 607 -20.33 -23.84 -58.39
CA LYS A 607 -19.12 -23.96 -59.21
C LYS A 607 -19.47 -23.99 -60.70
N VAL A 608 -18.53 -23.52 -61.51
CA VAL A 608 -18.57 -23.62 -62.97
C VAL A 608 -17.27 -24.24 -63.46
N ASP A 609 -17.35 -25.05 -64.52
CA ASP A 609 -16.22 -25.84 -65.04
C ASP A 609 -16.14 -25.69 -66.56
N ALA A 610 -15.00 -25.19 -67.06
CA ALA A 610 -14.76 -24.97 -68.48
C ALA A 610 -14.81 -26.26 -69.32
N SER A 611 -14.51 -27.41 -68.71
CA SER A 611 -14.56 -28.70 -69.41
C SER A 611 -15.99 -29.18 -69.67
N LEU A 612 -16.97 -28.65 -68.93
CA LEU A 612 -18.39 -29.00 -69.00
C LEU A 612 -19.26 -27.73 -69.08
N PRO A 613 -19.16 -26.96 -70.18
CA PRO A 613 -19.58 -25.57 -70.17
C PRO A 613 -21.09 -25.33 -70.03
N ALA A 614 -21.91 -26.32 -70.39
CA ALA A 614 -23.37 -26.28 -70.28
C ALA A 614 -23.92 -26.95 -69.00
N THR A 615 -23.05 -27.51 -68.15
CA THR A 615 -23.47 -28.24 -66.95
C THR A 615 -23.64 -27.27 -65.78
N ASN A 616 -24.76 -27.38 -65.07
CA ASN A 616 -24.99 -26.75 -63.77
C ASN A 616 -24.55 -27.71 -62.66
N PHE A 617 -23.87 -27.18 -61.65
CA PHE A 617 -23.33 -27.96 -60.52
C PHE A 617 -23.93 -27.55 -59.17
N ALA A 618 -25.20 -27.16 -59.14
CA ALA A 618 -25.90 -26.83 -57.89
C ALA A 618 -25.75 -27.96 -56.85
N ALA A 619 -25.70 -27.59 -55.56
CA ALA A 619 -25.51 -28.51 -54.44
C ALA A 619 -24.24 -29.39 -54.48
N SER A 620 -23.25 -29.05 -55.32
CA SER A 620 -21.94 -29.68 -55.31
C SER A 620 -20.96 -28.91 -54.44
N ALA A 621 -20.00 -29.62 -53.84
CA ALA A 621 -18.86 -28.97 -53.19
C ALA A 621 -18.18 -27.96 -54.13
N LEU A 622 -17.77 -26.83 -53.56
CA LEU A 622 -17.07 -25.78 -54.25
C LEU A 622 -15.66 -26.21 -54.64
N ARG A 623 -15.16 -25.66 -55.74
CA ARG A 623 -13.85 -25.99 -56.30
C ARG A 623 -13.27 -24.80 -57.05
N VAL A 624 -11.95 -24.68 -56.98
CA VAL A 624 -11.17 -23.81 -57.86
C VAL A 624 -10.06 -24.61 -58.53
N ASP A 625 -9.83 -24.36 -59.81
CA ASP A 625 -8.81 -25.03 -60.63
C ASP A 625 -8.39 -24.10 -61.78
N GLY A 626 -7.10 -24.04 -62.09
CA GLY A 626 -6.56 -23.23 -63.19
C GLY A 626 -6.49 -23.96 -64.52
N SER A 627 -6.64 -25.30 -64.54
CA SER A 627 -6.65 -26.09 -65.77
C SER A 627 -7.30 -27.49 -65.58
N PRO A 628 -8.56 -27.71 -66.00
CA PRO A 628 -9.45 -26.75 -66.66
C PRO A 628 -9.82 -25.60 -65.72
N ASP A 629 -10.25 -24.47 -66.28
CA ASP A 629 -10.70 -23.32 -65.48
C ASP A 629 -11.99 -23.68 -64.73
N VAL A 630 -11.88 -23.76 -63.40
CA VAL A 630 -12.97 -24.01 -62.48
C VAL A 630 -13.02 -22.88 -61.47
N ARG A 631 -14.20 -22.27 -61.32
CA ARG A 631 -14.44 -21.13 -60.44
C ARG A 631 -15.63 -21.41 -59.55
N SER A 632 -15.66 -20.80 -58.36
CA SER A 632 -16.77 -20.93 -57.41
C SER A 632 -17.35 -19.57 -57.06
N TYR A 633 -18.65 -19.40 -57.26
CA TYR A 633 -19.39 -18.18 -56.96
C TYR A 633 -20.11 -18.33 -55.63
N LEU A 634 -20.13 -17.25 -54.86
CA LEU A 634 -20.82 -17.10 -53.59
C LEU A 634 -21.72 -15.86 -53.65
N LYS A 635 -22.89 -15.93 -53.02
CA LYS A 635 -23.80 -14.78 -52.90
C LYS A 635 -24.34 -14.65 -51.48
N PHE A 636 -24.24 -13.46 -50.93
CA PHE A 636 -24.71 -13.13 -49.58
C PHE A 636 -25.76 -12.02 -49.66
N ASP A 637 -26.82 -12.16 -48.87
CA ASP A 637 -27.82 -11.10 -48.68
C ASP A 637 -27.54 -10.39 -47.35
N ALA A 638 -27.04 -9.17 -47.46
CA ALA A 638 -26.71 -8.30 -46.34
C ALA A 638 -27.73 -7.15 -46.21
N SER A 639 -28.92 -7.28 -46.80
CA SER A 639 -29.95 -6.23 -46.80
C SER A 639 -30.49 -5.90 -45.40
N SER A 640 -30.27 -6.78 -44.42
CA SER A 640 -30.66 -6.58 -43.01
C SER A 640 -29.63 -5.83 -42.17
N LEU A 641 -28.48 -5.45 -42.73
CA LEU A 641 -27.45 -4.70 -41.98
C LEU A 641 -27.97 -3.33 -41.55
N VAL A 642 -27.59 -2.93 -40.34
CA VAL A 642 -27.90 -1.62 -39.75
C VAL A 642 -26.59 -0.98 -39.28
N GLY A 643 -26.45 0.33 -39.48
CA GLY A 643 -25.23 1.07 -39.12
C GLY A 643 -24.21 1.14 -40.26
N THR A 644 -23.06 1.74 -39.96
CA THR A 644 -21.95 1.88 -40.89
C THR A 644 -21.07 0.65 -40.83
N VAL A 645 -20.84 -0.02 -41.95
CA VAL A 645 -19.94 -1.18 -42.02
C VAL A 645 -18.52 -0.73 -41.69
N GLN A 646 -17.93 -1.32 -40.66
CA GLN A 646 -16.56 -1.08 -40.22
C GLN A 646 -15.60 -2.12 -40.80
N SER A 647 -16.04 -3.38 -40.93
CA SER A 647 -15.27 -4.45 -41.57
C SER A 647 -16.16 -5.57 -42.10
N ALA A 648 -15.68 -6.28 -43.13
CA ALA A 648 -16.31 -7.51 -43.64
C ALA A 648 -15.26 -8.57 -43.99
N THR A 649 -15.43 -9.78 -43.48
CA THR A 649 -14.51 -10.92 -43.69
C THR A 649 -15.25 -12.11 -44.29
N LEU A 650 -14.76 -12.59 -45.44
CA LEU A 650 -15.20 -13.85 -46.04
C LEU A 650 -14.42 -15.02 -45.43
N ARG A 651 -15.11 -16.00 -44.86
CA ARG A 651 -14.54 -17.26 -44.38
C ARG A 651 -14.97 -18.41 -45.29
N VAL A 652 -14.00 -19.19 -45.77
CA VAL A 652 -14.26 -20.38 -46.60
C VAL A 652 -13.48 -21.55 -46.03
N TRP A 653 -14.15 -22.69 -45.84
CA TRP A 653 -13.51 -23.89 -45.32
C TRP A 653 -12.88 -24.71 -46.45
N ALA A 654 -11.64 -25.13 -46.24
CA ALA A 654 -10.91 -25.95 -47.20
C ALA A 654 -11.02 -27.44 -46.86
N THR A 655 -11.51 -28.25 -47.79
CA THR A 655 -11.61 -29.71 -47.63
C THR A 655 -10.40 -30.44 -48.22
N SER A 656 -9.57 -29.77 -49.03
CA SER A 656 -8.26 -30.23 -49.48
C SER A 656 -7.17 -29.17 -49.29
N ALA A 657 -5.91 -29.54 -49.53
CA ALA A 657 -4.77 -28.64 -49.44
C ALA A 657 -4.24 -28.25 -50.84
N GLN A 658 -3.65 -27.06 -50.96
CA GLN A 658 -3.03 -26.56 -52.20
C GLN A 658 -2.04 -25.44 -51.86
N SER A 659 -0.86 -25.41 -52.50
CA SER A 659 0.22 -24.48 -52.14
C SER A 659 -0.01 -23.03 -52.62
N ALA A 660 -0.82 -22.81 -53.66
CA ALA A 660 -1.11 -21.47 -54.18
C ALA A 660 -2.30 -20.80 -53.48
N GLY A 661 -3.36 -21.57 -53.22
CA GLY A 661 -4.63 -21.08 -52.69
C GLY A 661 -5.52 -20.47 -53.77
N PHE A 662 -6.33 -19.50 -53.37
CA PHE A 662 -7.30 -18.83 -54.22
C PHE A 662 -7.39 -17.34 -53.91
N SER A 663 -7.88 -16.57 -54.87
CA SER A 663 -8.20 -15.15 -54.71
C SER A 663 -9.71 -14.96 -54.81
N ALA A 664 -10.23 -14.02 -54.03
CA ALA A 664 -11.64 -13.61 -54.06
C ALA A 664 -11.78 -12.32 -54.86
N PHE A 665 -12.73 -12.28 -55.80
CA PHE A 665 -13.02 -11.11 -56.62
C PHE A 665 -14.48 -10.71 -56.47
N ALA A 666 -14.76 -9.41 -56.58
CA ALA A 666 -16.13 -8.92 -56.60
C ALA A 666 -16.79 -9.29 -57.94
N VAL A 667 -18.07 -9.65 -57.90
CA VAL A 667 -18.88 -9.91 -59.09
C VAL A 667 -20.01 -8.88 -59.12
N GLY A 668 -19.94 -7.95 -60.06
CA GLY A 668 -20.89 -6.85 -60.16
C GLY A 668 -22.32 -7.29 -60.52
N ASP A 669 -22.47 -8.42 -61.23
CA ASP A 669 -23.78 -9.01 -61.54
C ASP A 669 -24.16 -10.08 -60.51
N SER A 670 -25.10 -9.71 -59.63
CA SER A 670 -25.69 -10.61 -58.64
C SER A 670 -27.03 -11.21 -59.09
N SER A 671 -27.38 -11.23 -60.38
CA SER A 671 -28.65 -11.78 -60.88
C SER A 671 -28.66 -13.30 -61.07
N TRP A 672 -27.48 -13.95 -61.07
CA TRP A 672 -27.36 -15.39 -61.31
C TRP A 672 -28.10 -16.24 -60.27
N THR A 673 -28.57 -17.42 -60.63
CA THR A 673 -29.18 -18.36 -59.69
C THR A 673 -28.32 -19.62 -59.57
N GLU A 674 -28.27 -20.22 -58.38
CA GLU A 674 -27.50 -21.45 -58.14
C GLU A 674 -27.88 -22.58 -59.11
N SER A 675 -29.18 -22.75 -59.40
CA SER A 675 -29.69 -23.75 -60.34
C SER A 675 -29.57 -23.37 -61.83
N GLY A 676 -29.21 -22.12 -62.12
CA GLY A 676 -29.09 -21.60 -63.49
C GLY A 676 -27.65 -21.33 -63.93
N LEU A 677 -26.69 -21.25 -63.00
CA LEU A 677 -25.30 -20.90 -63.31
C LEU A 677 -24.56 -22.07 -63.97
N THR A 678 -23.91 -21.79 -65.08
CA THR A 678 -23.07 -22.69 -65.88
C THR A 678 -21.83 -21.91 -66.31
N TYR A 679 -20.78 -22.59 -66.77
CA TYR A 679 -19.60 -21.86 -67.27
C TYR A 679 -19.93 -20.99 -68.49
N ALA A 680 -20.86 -21.41 -69.34
CA ALA A 680 -21.26 -20.69 -70.56
C ALA A 680 -22.05 -19.40 -70.29
N ASN A 681 -22.77 -19.29 -69.17
CA ASN A 681 -23.57 -18.11 -68.82
C ASN A 681 -23.09 -17.39 -67.56
N GLN A 682 -21.90 -17.72 -67.05
CA GLN A 682 -21.35 -17.08 -65.86
C GLN A 682 -21.10 -15.58 -66.08
N PRO A 683 -21.22 -14.75 -65.03
CA PRO A 683 -21.08 -13.29 -65.13
C PRO A 683 -19.62 -12.82 -65.21
N SER A 684 -18.81 -13.47 -66.06
CA SER A 684 -17.36 -13.25 -66.19
C SER A 684 -16.98 -11.80 -66.51
N GLY A 685 -17.78 -11.10 -67.32
CA GLY A 685 -17.57 -9.70 -67.66
C GLY A 685 -17.81 -8.71 -66.51
N SER A 686 -18.35 -9.18 -65.38
CA SER A 686 -18.60 -8.36 -64.17
C SER A 686 -17.62 -8.66 -63.03
N ILE A 687 -16.66 -9.55 -63.24
CA ILE A 687 -15.61 -9.85 -62.26
C ILE A 687 -14.64 -8.66 -62.19
N SER A 688 -14.34 -8.19 -60.99
CA SER A 688 -13.40 -7.10 -60.78
C SER A 688 -12.00 -7.45 -61.29
N ALA A 689 -11.30 -6.49 -61.90
CA ALA A 689 -9.93 -6.70 -62.40
C ALA A 689 -8.89 -6.92 -61.29
N VAL A 690 -9.17 -6.41 -60.08
CA VAL A 690 -8.32 -6.54 -58.89
C VAL A 690 -9.01 -7.46 -57.89
N PRO A 691 -8.30 -8.41 -57.26
CA PRO A 691 -8.87 -9.23 -56.20
C PRO A 691 -9.13 -8.39 -54.93
N LEU A 692 -10.18 -8.76 -54.20
CA LEU A 692 -10.46 -8.24 -52.86
C LEU A 692 -9.38 -8.70 -51.86
N GLY A 693 -8.92 -9.95 -52.03
CA GLY A 693 -7.82 -10.53 -51.27
C GLY A 693 -7.53 -11.97 -51.71
N ALA A 694 -6.47 -12.54 -51.13
CA ALA A 694 -6.02 -13.90 -51.44
C ALA A 694 -5.87 -14.74 -50.16
N SER A 695 -6.13 -16.04 -50.26
CA SER A 695 -6.04 -16.95 -49.11
C SER A 695 -4.62 -17.42 -48.78
N GLY A 696 -3.69 -17.26 -49.72
CA GLY A 696 -2.35 -17.88 -49.67
C GLY A 696 -2.42 -19.41 -49.63
N ALA A 697 -1.31 -20.07 -49.29
CA ALA A 697 -1.27 -21.54 -49.21
C ALA A 697 -2.35 -22.11 -48.28
N VAL A 698 -3.08 -23.13 -48.73
CA VAL A 698 -4.25 -23.71 -48.06
C VAL A 698 -3.93 -25.09 -47.50
N VAL A 699 -4.31 -25.32 -46.25
CA VAL A 699 -4.23 -26.63 -45.57
C VAL A 699 -5.65 -27.17 -45.40
N ALA A 700 -5.83 -28.48 -45.62
CA ALA A 700 -7.12 -29.13 -45.45
C ALA A 700 -7.60 -29.05 -43.99
N GLY A 701 -8.92 -28.92 -43.78
CA GLY A 701 -9.51 -28.84 -42.45
C GLY A 701 -9.30 -27.51 -41.75
N THR A 702 -9.15 -26.41 -42.50
CA THR A 702 -8.95 -25.06 -41.95
C THR A 702 -9.86 -24.03 -42.60
N TRP A 703 -10.22 -23.00 -41.84
CA TRP A 703 -10.85 -21.79 -42.36
C TRP A 703 -9.82 -20.89 -43.03
N LYS A 704 -10.14 -20.39 -44.21
CA LYS A 704 -9.46 -19.27 -44.84
C LYS A 704 -10.28 -18.01 -44.72
N THR A 705 -9.65 -16.95 -44.25
CA THR A 705 -10.27 -15.64 -44.00
C THR A 705 -9.71 -14.64 -45.00
N ILE A 706 -10.60 -13.98 -45.74
CA ILE A 706 -10.25 -12.97 -46.75
C ILE A 706 -10.98 -11.68 -46.37
N ASP A 707 -10.24 -10.58 -46.25
CA ASP A 707 -10.83 -9.26 -46.08
C ASP A 707 -11.56 -8.88 -47.37
N VAL A 708 -12.87 -8.63 -47.25
CA VAL A 708 -13.75 -8.21 -48.35
C VAL A 708 -14.47 -6.92 -47.98
N THR A 709 -13.93 -6.13 -47.05
CA THR A 709 -14.51 -4.86 -46.58
C THR A 709 -14.79 -3.91 -47.74
N ALA A 710 -13.92 -3.89 -48.75
CA ALA A 710 -14.10 -3.06 -49.95
C ALA A 710 -15.35 -3.41 -50.79
N LEU A 711 -15.90 -4.62 -50.63
CA LEU A 711 -17.13 -5.06 -51.31
C LEU A 711 -18.38 -4.66 -50.52
N VAL A 712 -18.37 -4.83 -49.20
CA VAL A 712 -19.55 -4.69 -48.33
C VAL A 712 -19.61 -3.29 -47.74
N THR A 713 -20.16 -2.34 -48.50
CA THR A 713 -20.22 -0.92 -48.10
C THR A 713 -21.53 -0.52 -47.43
N GLY A 714 -22.50 -1.43 -47.28
CA GLY A 714 -23.81 -1.17 -46.68
C GLY A 714 -24.80 -2.31 -46.88
N PRO A 715 -26.11 -2.06 -46.70
CA PRO A 715 -27.14 -3.06 -46.97
C PRO A 715 -27.25 -3.38 -48.47
N GLY A 716 -27.27 -4.67 -48.82
CA GLY A 716 -27.42 -5.12 -50.20
C GLY A 716 -27.08 -6.58 -50.42
N VAL A 717 -27.23 -7.04 -51.67
CA VAL A 717 -26.83 -8.38 -52.10
C VAL A 717 -25.44 -8.31 -52.73
N TYR A 718 -24.52 -9.13 -52.24
CA TYR A 718 -23.12 -9.14 -52.67
C TYR A 718 -22.76 -10.48 -53.28
N SER A 719 -22.03 -10.45 -54.40
CA SER A 719 -21.52 -11.66 -55.05
C SER A 719 -20.00 -11.64 -55.17
N VAL A 720 -19.40 -12.79 -54.89
CA VAL A 720 -17.95 -13.03 -54.92
C VAL A 720 -17.67 -14.24 -55.79
N VAL A 721 -16.58 -14.22 -56.54
CA VAL A 721 -16.03 -15.40 -57.20
C VAL A 721 -14.66 -15.76 -56.63
N LEU A 722 -14.43 -17.04 -56.45
CA LEU A 722 -13.15 -17.61 -56.04
C LEU A 722 -12.46 -18.18 -57.28
N GLU A 723 -11.22 -17.77 -57.51
CA GLU A 723 -10.39 -18.21 -58.63
C GLU A 723 -9.00 -18.62 -58.14
N THR A 724 -8.33 -19.49 -58.88
CA THR A 724 -6.93 -19.85 -58.64
C THR A 724 -6.16 -19.88 -59.95
N THR A 725 -4.86 -19.60 -59.89
CA THR A 725 -3.95 -19.78 -61.01
C THR A 725 -3.25 -21.14 -60.97
N SER A 726 -3.49 -21.94 -59.93
CA SER A 726 -2.87 -23.26 -59.78
C SER A 726 -3.55 -24.28 -60.70
N PRO A 727 -2.80 -25.06 -61.50
CA PRO A 727 -3.35 -26.12 -62.35
C PRO A 727 -3.76 -27.38 -61.57
N THR A 728 -3.64 -27.37 -60.24
CA THR A 728 -4.11 -28.43 -59.36
C THR A 728 -5.34 -27.95 -58.62
N ALA A 729 -6.41 -28.72 -58.60
CA ALA A 729 -7.64 -28.33 -57.92
C ALA A 729 -7.52 -28.16 -56.40
N LEU A 730 -8.30 -27.22 -55.88
CA LEU A 730 -8.58 -27.08 -54.46
C LEU A 730 -10.09 -27.25 -54.21
N ALA A 731 -10.45 -28.15 -53.31
CA ALA A 731 -11.82 -28.40 -52.87
C ALA A 731 -12.15 -27.57 -51.62
N LEU A 732 -13.34 -26.97 -51.63
CA LEU A 732 -13.85 -26.05 -50.62
C LEU A 732 -15.26 -26.50 -50.20
N ALA A 733 -15.65 -26.19 -48.96
CA ALA A 733 -17.01 -26.47 -48.51
C ALA A 733 -18.02 -25.58 -49.26
N SER A 734 -19.12 -26.19 -49.69
CA SER A 734 -20.30 -25.47 -50.16
C SER A 734 -21.26 -25.21 -49.00
N ARG A 735 -22.32 -24.46 -49.26
CA ARG A 735 -23.35 -24.14 -48.27
C ARG A 735 -24.11 -25.37 -47.73
N GLU A 736 -24.10 -26.48 -48.48
CA GLU A 736 -24.72 -27.74 -48.07
C GLU A 736 -23.97 -28.43 -46.92
N ASP A 737 -22.69 -28.11 -46.72
CA ASP A 737 -21.97 -28.50 -45.52
C ASP A 737 -22.34 -27.55 -44.37
N ALA A 738 -23.47 -27.80 -43.73
CA ALA A 738 -24.01 -26.90 -42.69
C ALA A 738 -23.03 -26.58 -41.54
N ALA A 739 -22.06 -27.46 -41.28
CA ALA A 739 -21.04 -27.24 -40.24
C ALA A 739 -19.90 -26.31 -40.71
N HIS A 740 -19.65 -26.25 -42.01
CA HIS A 740 -18.52 -25.53 -42.61
C HIS A 740 -18.89 -24.64 -43.80
N ALA A 741 -20.17 -24.31 -43.95
CA ALA A 741 -20.68 -23.45 -45.01
C ALA A 741 -19.92 -22.11 -45.02
N PRO A 742 -19.60 -21.54 -46.20
CA PRO A 742 -18.96 -20.23 -46.29
C PRO A 742 -19.68 -19.17 -45.45
N GLN A 743 -18.93 -18.21 -44.91
CA GLN A 743 -19.48 -17.17 -44.03
C GLN A 743 -19.03 -15.80 -44.48
N LEU A 744 -19.93 -14.83 -44.46
CA LEU A 744 -19.58 -13.41 -44.53
C LEU A 744 -19.83 -12.79 -43.15
N VAL A 745 -18.76 -12.43 -42.45
CA VAL A 745 -18.80 -11.83 -41.11
C VAL A 745 -18.66 -10.32 -41.25
N VAL A 746 -19.68 -9.56 -40.88
CA VAL A 746 -19.73 -8.10 -41.02
C VAL A 746 -19.84 -7.44 -39.65
N THR A 747 -18.98 -6.47 -39.39
CA THR A 747 -19.05 -5.61 -38.21
C THR A 747 -19.57 -4.24 -38.63
N ALA A 748 -20.65 -3.75 -38.03
CA ALA A 748 -21.23 -2.44 -38.31
C ALA A 748 -21.52 -1.67 -37.01
N GLY A 749 -21.41 -0.34 -37.02
CA GLY A 749 -21.70 0.49 -35.84
C GLY A 749 -22.19 1.89 -36.12
#